data_AF-A0A9X2GET7-F1
#
_entry.id   AF-A0A9X2GET7-F1
#
_cell.length_a   1.000
_cell.length_b   1.000
_cell.length_c   1.000
_cell.angle_alpha   90.00
_cell.angle_beta   90.00
_cell.angle_gamma   90.00
#
_symmetry.space_group_name_H-M   'P 1'
#
loop_
_entity.id
_entity.type
_entity.pdbx_description
1 polymer ?
#
loop_
_entity_poly.entity_id
_entity_poly.type
_entity_poly.pdbx_seq_one_letter_code
_entity_poly.pdbx_strand_id
1 'polypeptide(L)'
;MTDTAEPSPRGTSYPGLPGRGQYTERARRELLAWLRTTTNASLRSLEQSTIDPRSLPGNLENFVGVVDVPVGLAGPMLFTGRHAQGMVTAPLATTEGALVASVARGAKAITLAGGVTSQVIAQRMTRAPVFEFAGLGAAAEFARWIVTCKDELDRRVAEVSAHSRLTAVDPVQLGRAVHLRFVYETADAGGQNMTTAATWRACRWINDRLATMPGLAPAWFAIEANLSGDKKFTHLNMISGRGTRVAAECVLDRTTVRRVLKSTPEAIDRLYRHSVLAGQQAGMAGHDIDAANVIAAIFVATGQDIASVYESGTGLFSVDVSEGDVRATLVLPSLVTGVVGGGTRLVRQSDYLDVLGCRGEGHAARFAEIICGFALALNLSTMAAVAGGQFADAHERLGRGRRVDWLSRDDLGAPLLRPMLAQAMNAPGLEVTDVTWIDHAPGSSLITELTARADRRKTTGIFPVRVAWRRDDADGSTDLVLKVKPLDQEVIIEAAKLASLCGGQVADLYPRWRDWTGFTGLHTRELAVYRHAEPALRAVLPRAYGVHEDAAREAYVIAMERLGPGVLHLDSAGTPEQWRPEHLAAAVRGIAGVHAAFLGRHDELRAWLGPVQSAERMTAMRELWGALLEHAATEHPELVDAASARRLRRIVEEIPRWWGRLESMPRTLVHNDFNPRNIALRSPTPHSPGTHFSGPHSPDPHSPGPHSPATRPVPFAPEHPDAALHSSAPRLVAYDWELATLHVPQRDLAELLAFVLPPDAGESRVTELLDLHRQAVGHLGKPEEWREGYRLALWDFAVTRLLVYVMVHTQRELPFLGRVMATTLRLIAIEDATTECPDA
;
A
#
# COMPACT_ATOMS: atom_id res chain seq x y z
N MET A 1 37.52 -15.52 41.59
CA MET A 1 38.39 -14.39 41.97
C MET A 1 37.48 -13.20 42.20
N THR A 2 37.63 -12.58 43.37
CA THR A 2 36.86 -11.47 43.92
C THR A 2 36.92 -10.23 43.02
N ASP A 3 35.76 -9.69 42.62
CA ASP A 3 35.60 -8.35 42.04
C ASP A 3 35.93 -7.30 43.12
N THR A 4 37.22 -7.02 43.29
CA THR A 4 37.67 -5.85 44.04
C THR A 4 37.53 -4.64 43.13
N ALA A 5 36.63 -3.73 43.47
CA ALA A 5 36.50 -2.44 42.80
C ALA A 5 37.87 -1.76 42.72
N GLU A 6 38.33 -1.46 41.49
CA GLU A 6 39.60 -0.74 41.30
C GLU A 6 39.41 0.70 41.79
N PRO A 7 40.21 1.17 42.77
CA PRO A 7 40.12 2.54 43.24
C PRO A 7 40.58 3.50 42.14
N SER A 8 39.69 4.40 41.71
CA SER A 8 40.03 5.49 40.80
C SER A 8 40.89 6.55 41.51
N PRO A 9 41.87 7.16 40.83
CA PRO A 9 42.61 8.33 41.32
C PRO A 9 41.71 9.53 41.69
N ARG A 10 40.42 9.52 41.28
CA ARG A 10 39.43 10.57 41.55
C ARG A 10 38.33 10.15 42.54
N GLY A 11 38.52 9.09 43.33
CA GLY A 11 37.60 8.69 44.41
C GLY A 11 36.28 8.04 43.98
N THR A 12 36.11 7.77 42.69
CA THR A 12 34.95 7.05 42.13
C THR A 12 35.27 5.58 41.99
N SER A 13 34.49 4.66 42.60
CA SER A 13 34.69 3.23 42.38
C SER A 13 34.07 2.81 41.04
N TYR A 14 34.81 2.02 40.25
CA TYR A 14 34.28 1.42 39.02
C TYR A 14 33.66 0.06 39.37
N PRO A 15 32.34 -0.12 39.27
CA PRO A 15 31.73 -1.43 39.46
C PRO A 15 32.09 -2.31 38.26
N GLY A 16 32.87 -3.37 38.52
CA GLY A 16 33.18 -4.39 37.51
C GLY A 16 31.91 -5.10 37.02
N LEU A 17 31.94 -5.57 35.76
CA LEU A 17 30.88 -6.42 35.23
C LEU A 17 31.13 -7.87 35.69
N PRO A 18 30.14 -8.56 36.28
CA PRO A 18 30.31 -9.94 36.71
C PRO A 18 30.49 -10.87 35.50
N GLY A 19 31.21 -11.96 35.69
CA GLY A 19 31.39 -12.99 34.66
C GLY A 19 32.19 -12.54 33.43
N ARG A 20 32.92 -11.42 33.51
CA ARG A 20 33.74 -10.90 32.40
C ARG A 20 34.67 -11.98 31.83
N GLY A 21 34.68 -12.10 30.50
CA GLY A 21 35.50 -13.07 29.77
C GLY A 21 35.02 -14.53 29.85
N GLN A 22 33.89 -14.81 30.52
CA GLN A 22 33.30 -16.15 30.59
C GLN A 22 32.13 -16.28 29.62
N TYR A 23 32.18 -17.33 28.79
CA TYR A 23 31.21 -17.61 27.74
C TYR A 23 30.30 -18.77 28.14
N THR A 24 29.62 -18.63 29.29
CA THR A 24 28.71 -19.66 29.81
C THR A 24 27.33 -19.09 30.10
N GLU A 25 26.31 -19.95 30.08
CA GLU A 25 24.95 -19.57 30.44
C GLU A 25 24.87 -19.02 31.88
N ARG A 26 25.69 -19.57 32.79
CA ARG A 26 25.80 -19.05 34.16
C ARG A 26 26.30 -17.61 34.19
N ALA A 27 27.39 -17.31 33.49
CA ALA A 27 27.95 -15.96 33.42
C ALA A 27 26.96 -14.96 32.77
N ARG A 28 26.26 -15.38 31.71
CA ARG A 28 25.19 -14.58 31.09
C ARG A 28 24.09 -14.22 32.09
N ARG A 29 23.62 -15.20 32.86
CA ARG A 29 22.56 -14.99 33.88
C ARG A 29 23.03 -14.12 35.04
N GLU A 30 24.27 -14.29 35.51
CA GLU A 30 24.87 -13.43 36.53
C GLU A 30 24.93 -11.96 36.04
N LEU A 31 25.35 -11.74 34.79
CA LEU A 31 25.38 -10.41 34.17
C LEU A 31 23.99 -9.81 33.96
N LEU A 32 23.01 -10.62 33.53
CA LEU A 32 21.62 -10.18 33.36
C LEU A 32 20.98 -9.83 34.71
N ALA A 33 21.23 -10.62 35.76
CA ALA A 33 20.76 -10.35 37.12
C ALA A 33 21.35 -9.06 37.67
N TRP A 34 22.66 -8.85 37.49
CA TRP A 34 23.33 -7.59 37.84
C TRP A 34 22.67 -6.40 37.14
N LEU A 35 22.43 -6.51 35.83
CA LEU A 35 21.79 -5.45 35.05
C LEU A 35 20.39 -5.12 35.59
N ARG A 36 19.57 -6.14 35.91
CA ARG A 36 18.25 -5.95 36.54
C ARG A 36 18.34 -5.21 37.87
N THR A 37 19.27 -5.59 38.73
CA THR A 37 19.44 -4.97 40.05
C THR A 37 19.92 -3.52 39.92
N THR A 38 20.85 -3.23 39.00
CA THR A 38 21.41 -1.89 38.84
C THR A 38 20.46 -0.92 38.14
N THR A 39 19.61 -1.39 37.22
CA THR A 39 18.71 -0.52 36.44
C THR A 39 17.23 -0.60 36.83
N ASN A 40 16.85 -1.54 37.70
CA ASN A 40 15.47 -1.85 38.07
C ASN A 40 14.56 -2.23 36.88
N ALA A 41 15.14 -2.71 35.76
CA ALA A 41 14.41 -3.10 34.56
C ALA A 41 14.03 -4.60 34.59
N SER A 42 12.88 -4.98 34.03
CA SER A 42 12.42 -6.38 34.06
C SER A 42 13.22 -7.31 33.14
N LEU A 43 13.59 -6.84 31.94
CA LEU A 43 14.39 -7.56 30.94
C LEU A 43 13.90 -9.01 30.69
N ARG A 44 12.58 -9.22 30.70
CA ARG A 44 11.99 -10.56 30.56
C ARG A 44 12.30 -11.20 29.19
N SER A 45 12.36 -10.39 28.13
CA SER A 45 12.69 -10.86 26.78
C SER A 45 14.11 -11.44 26.65
N LEU A 46 15.02 -11.11 27.57
CA LEU A 46 16.39 -11.60 27.56
C LEU A 46 16.60 -12.83 28.46
N GLU A 47 15.56 -13.32 29.14
CA GLU A 47 15.70 -14.45 30.08
C GLU A 47 16.14 -15.71 29.35
N GLN A 48 15.61 -15.94 28.15
CA GLN A 48 15.98 -17.05 27.29
C GLN A 48 16.83 -16.55 26.13
N SER A 49 17.84 -17.32 25.76
CA SER A 49 18.66 -17.08 24.58
C SER A 49 18.57 -18.29 23.67
N THR A 50 18.41 -18.04 22.38
CA THR A 50 18.50 -19.06 21.32
C THR A 50 19.94 -19.32 20.88
N ILE A 51 20.90 -18.49 21.33
CA ILE A 51 22.33 -18.64 21.06
C ILE A 51 23.02 -19.21 22.30
N ASP A 52 23.83 -20.26 22.10
CA ASP A 52 24.75 -20.78 23.11
C ASP A 52 25.91 -19.80 23.32
N PRO A 53 26.11 -19.24 24.53
CA PRO A 53 27.21 -18.33 24.82
C PRO A 53 28.59 -18.89 24.44
N ARG A 54 28.78 -20.22 24.48
CA ARG A 54 30.05 -20.88 24.12
C ARG A 54 30.41 -20.74 22.65
N SER A 55 29.46 -20.37 21.79
CA SER A 55 29.69 -20.14 20.36
C SER A 55 30.15 -18.72 20.02
N LEU A 56 30.08 -17.78 20.98
CA LEU A 56 30.39 -16.37 20.79
C LEU A 56 31.86 -15.92 20.97
N PRO A 57 32.84 -16.76 21.40
CA PRO A 57 34.24 -16.34 21.40
C PRO A 57 34.69 -15.84 20.02
N GLY A 58 35.18 -14.60 19.98
CA GLY A 58 35.60 -13.93 18.74
C GLY A 58 34.48 -13.22 17.97
N ASN A 59 33.26 -13.19 18.51
CA ASN A 59 32.11 -12.45 17.95
C ASN A 59 31.66 -11.29 18.85
N LEU A 60 31.63 -11.48 20.17
CA LEU A 60 31.14 -10.48 21.13
C LEU A 60 31.61 -10.80 22.57
N GLU A 61 31.81 -9.78 23.41
CA GLU A 61 32.03 -9.91 24.85
C GLU A 61 30.79 -9.51 25.68
N ASN A 62 30.72 -9.95 26.96
CA ASN A 62 29.67 -9.55 27.91
C ASN A 62 28.24 -9.82 27.41
N PHE A 63 28.02 -11.02 26.85
CA PHE A 63 26.74 -11.42 26.27
C PHE A 63 25.63 -11.44 27.33
N VAL A 64 24.49 -10.79 27.02
CA VAL A 64 23.27 -10.79 27.86
C VAL A 64 22.06 -11.39 27.14
N GLY A 65 22.01 -11.30 25.81
CA GLY A 65 20.92 -11.79 24.97
C GLY A 65 21.04 -11.30 23.53
N VAL A 66 19.97 -11.49 22.75
CA VAL A 66 19.92 -11.19 21.32
C VAL A 66 18.80 -10.20 20.99
N VAL A 67 18.94 -9.50 19.86
CA VAL A 67 17.87 -8.71 19.25
C VAL A 67 17.47 -9.40 17.95
N ASP A 68 16.18 -9.68 17.77
CA ASP A 68 15.65 -10.23 16.53
C ASP A 68 15.34 -9.11 15.53
N VAL A 69 15.88 -9.23 14.32
CA VAL A 69 15.58 -8.34 13.19
C VAL A 69 14.76 -9.14 12.16
N PRO A 70 13.57 -8.67 11.75
CA PRO A 70 12.75 -9.37 10.76
C PRO A 70 13.50 -9.55 9.44
N VAL A 71 13.38 -10.74 8.83
CA VAL A 71 13.98 -11.04 7.52
C VAL A 71 12.88 -11.24 6.49
N GLY A 72 12.91 -10.45 5.42
CA GLY A 72 12.08 -10.64 4.24
C GLY A 72 12.91 -11.17 3.06
N LEU A 73 12.24 -11.69 2.04
CA LEU A 73 12.87 -12.16 0.81
C LEU A 73 12.54 -11.23 -0.35
N ALA A 74 13.55 -10.79 -1.10
CA ALA A 74 13.40 -10.02 -2.32
C ALA A 74 13.90 -10.80 -3.54
N GLY A 75 13.11 -10.81 -4.61
CA GLY A 75 13.36 -11.60 -5.82
C GLY A 75 12.21 -12.55 -6.14
N PRO A 76 12.45 -13.63 -6.91
CA PRO A 76 13.74 -13.96 -7.53
C PRO A 76 14.16 -12.92 -8.58
N MET A 77 15.47 -12.71 -8.72
CA MET A 77 16.08 -11.88 -9.76
C MET A 77 16.98 -12.73 -10.65
N LEU A 78 16.86 -12.57 -11.97
CA LEU A 78 17.73 -13.25 -12.93
C LEU A 78 19.10 -12.55 -12.99
N PHE A 79 20.17 -13.27 -12.67
CA PHE A 79 21.54 -12.84 -12.86
C PHE A 79 22.17 -13.51 -14.10
N THR A 80 22.88 -12.71 -14.88
CA THR A 80 23.67 -13.11 -16.06
C THR A 80 25.12 -12.64 -15.95
N GLY A 81 25.61 -12.49 -14.71
CA GLY A 81 26.97 -12.05 -14.40
C GLY A 81 28.03 -13.15 -14.54
N ARG A 82 29.27 -12.80 -14.18
CA ARG A 82 30.42 -13.72 -14.29
C ARG A 82 30.38 -14.83 -13.23
N HIS A 83 30.03 -14.49 -12.00
CA HIS A 83 30.00 -15.43 -10.86
C HIS A 83 28.57 -15.62 -10.34
N ALA A 84 27.74 -14.58 -10.40
CA ALA A 84 26.31 -14.64 -10.15
C ALA A 84 25.57 -15.02 -11.43
N GLN A 85 24.99 -16.23 -11.47
CA GLN A 85 24.16 -16.73 -12.56
C GLN A 85 22.84 -17.32 -12.02
N GLY A 86 21.80 -17.25 -12.85
CA GLY A 86 20.50 -17.86 -12.60
C GLY A 86 19.58 -17.01 -11.71
N MET A 87 18.47 -17.61 -11.28
CA MET A 87 17.50 -16.95 -10.41
C MET A 87 18.01 -16.94 -8.96
N VAL A 88 18.13 -15.75 -8.37
CA VAL A 88 18.60 -15.56 -6.98
C VAL A 88 17.55 -14.80 -6.19
N THR A 89 17.33 -15.20 -4.93
CA THR A 89 16.46 -14.51 -3.98
C THR A 89 17.29 -14.03 -2.79
N ALA A 90 17.28 -12.73 -2.51
CA ALA A 90 18.06 -12.15 -1.44
C ALA A 90 17.29 -12.08 -0.10
N PRO A 91 17.90 -12.51 1.01
CA PRO A 91 17.41 -12.23 2.35
C PRO A 91 17.76 -10.80 2.76
N LEU A 92 16.77 -10.07 3.27
CA LEU A 92 16.90 -8.68 3.71
C LEU A 92 16.42 -8.58 5.17
N ALA A 93 17.36 -8.43 6.10
CA ALA A 93 17.05 -8.20 7.50
C ALA A 93 16.83 -6.69 7.75
N THR A 94 15.58 -6.28 7.97
CA THR A 94 15.23 -4.86 8.10
C THR A 94 13.99 -4.64 8.95
N THR A 95 13.90 -3.47 9.58
CA THR A 95 12.68 -2.95 10.21
C THR A 95 12.04 -1.82 9.40
N GLU A 96 12.64 -1.42 8.27
CA GLU A 96 12.11 -0.42 7.37
C GLU A 96 10.99 -1.01 6.51
N GLY A 97 9.77 -0.49 6.69
CA GLY A 97 8.64 -0.85 5.84
C GLY A 97 8.87 -0.45 4.38
N ALA A 98 8.21 -1.14 3.45
CA ALA A 98 8.36 -1.00 2.00
C ALA A 98 9.71 -1.46 1.40
N LEU A 99 10.81 -1.51 2.15
CA LEU A 99 12.15 -1.83 1.61
C LEU A 99 12.14 -3.13 0.80
N VAL A 100 11.78 -4.25 1.43
CA VAL A 100 11.77 -5.58 0.79
C VAL A 100 10.87 -5.60 -0.46
N ALA A 101 9.71 -4.95 -0.37
CA ALA A 101 8.76 -4.87 -1.48
C ALA A 101 9.31 -4.03 -2.65
N SER A 102 10.02 -2.94 -2.36
CA SER A 102 10.67 -2.09 -3.37
C SER A 102 11.80 -2.86 -4.08
N VAL A 103 12.67 -3.54 -3.32
CA VAL A 103 13.72 -4.39 -3.91
C VAL A 103 13.10 -5.48 -4.80
N ALA A 104 12.04 -6.16 -4.34
CA ALA A 104 11.35 -7.19 -5.11
C ALA A 104 10.71 -6.64 -6.40
N ARG A 105 10.15 -5.42 -6.37
CA ARG A 105 9.62 -4.75 -7.57
C ARG A 105 10.72 -4.46 -8.58
N GLY A 106 11.86 -3.93 -8.14
CA GLY A 106 13.03 -3.71 -8.98
C GLY A 106 13.56 -5.01 -9.59
N ALA A 107 13.72 -6.06 -8.76
CA ALA A 107 14.16 -7.38 -9.20
C ALA A 107 13.25 -7.99 -10.27
N LYS A 108 11.93 -7.81 -10.11
CA LYS A 108 10.94 -8.22 -11.12
C LYS A 108 11.11 -7.46 -12.43
N ALA A 109 11.32 -6.14 -12.38
CA ALA A 109 11.52 -5.32 -13.58
C ALA A 109 12.77 -5.78 -14.35
N ILE A 110 13.89 -5.91 -13.64
CA ILE A 110 15.17 -6.39 -14.20
C ILE A 110 15.01 -7.78 -14.82
N THR A 111 14.37 -8.72 -14.12
CA THR A 111 14.20 -10.09 -14.61
C THR A 111 13.37 -10.14 -15.89
N LEU A 112 12.27 -9.38 -15.95
CA LEU A 112 11.40 -9.34 -17.13
C LEU A 112 12.08 -8.70 -18.35
N ALA A 113 13.15 -7.92 -18.12
CA ALA A 113 13.94 -7.29 -19.17
C ALA A 113 15.21 -8.08 -19.55
N GLY A 114 15.35 -9.33 -19.09
CA GLY A 114 16.47 -10.21 -19.45
C GLY A 114 17.52 -10.42 -18.37
N GLY A 115 17.35 -9.80 -17.20
CA GLY A 115 18.21 -9.98 -16.03
C GLY A 115 19.24 -8.88 -15.84
N VAL A 116 20.07 -9.05 -14.81
CA VAL A 116 21.18 -8.14 -14.48
C VAL A 116 22.51 -8.79 -14.85
N THR A 117 23.34 -8.05 -15.58
CA THR A 117 24.74 -8.42 -15.80
C THR A 117 25.57 -7.80 -14.69
N SER A 118 26.42 -8.59 -14.02
CA SER A 118 27.27 -8.12 -12.93
C SER A 118 28.69 -8.67 -13.02
N GLN A 119 29.65 -7.88 -12.53
CA GLN A 119 31.06 -8.21 -12.59
C GLN A 119 31.87 -7.59 -11.45
N VAL A 120 32.68 -8.41 -10.77
CA VAL A 120 33.78 -7.91 -9.92
C VAL A 120 34.92 -7.38 -10.78
N ILE A 121 35.31 -6.14 -10.53
CA ILE A 121 36.38 -5.41 -11.24
C ILE A 121 37.72 -5.58 -10.53
N ALA A 122 37.73 -5.43 -9.20
CA ALA A 122 38.94 -5.54 -8.39
C ALA A 122 38.60 -5.89 -6.94
N GLN A 123 39.53 -6.53 -6.23
CA GLN A 123 39.44 -6.78 -4.80
C GLN A 123 40.73 -6.28 -4.14
N ARG A 124 40.61 -5.38 -3.17
CA ARG A 124 41.75 -4.75 -2.47
C ARG A 124 41.36 -4.41 -1.04
N MET A 125 42.07 -4.91 -0.04
CA MET A 125 41.93 -4.45 1.35
C MET A 125 43.13 -3.59 1.76
N THR A 126 42.95 -2.66 2.68
CA THR A 126 44.00 -1.71 3.06
C THR A 126 44.17 -1.54 4.56
N ARG A 127 45.42 -1.33 5.00
CA ARG A 127 45.78 -0.92 6.36
C ARG A 127 46.86 0.17 6.29
N ALA A 128 46.81 1.15 7.19
CA ALA A 128 47.68 2.32 7.09
C ALA A 128 48.39 2.70 8.41
N PRO A 129 49.51 2.03 8.76
CA PRO A 129 50.36 2.42 9.87
C PRO A 129 51.02 3.77 9.64
N VAL A 130 51.42 4.42 10.74
CA VAL A 130 52.15 5.68 10.74
C VAL A 130 53.47 5.52 11.50
N PHE A 131 54.52 6.12 10.97
CA PHE A 131 55.85 6.22 11.58
C PHE A 131 56.22 7.70 11.69
N GLU A 132 56.47 8.16 12.91
CA GLU A 132 56.86 9.54 13.18
C GLU A 132 58.37 9.62 13.43
N PHE A 133 59.04 10.58 12.82
CA PHE A 133 60.49 10.76 12.89
C PHE A 133 60.86 12.08 13.58
N ALA A 134 62.15 12.26 13.84
CA ALA A 134 62.69 13.47 14.46
C ALA A 134 62.51 14.73 13.58
N GLY A 135 62.46 14.58 12.26
CA GLY A 135 62.31 15.70 11.34
C GLY A 135 61.94 15.29 9.91
N LEU A 136 61.70 16.31 9.07
CA LEU A 136 61.24 16.15 7.69
C LEU A 136 62.20 15.32 6.82
N GLY A 137 63.51 15.48 7.02
CA GLY A 137 64.55 14.78 6.26
C GLY A 137 64.51 13.26 6.49
N ALA A 138 64.49 12.84 7.75
CA ALA A 138 64.40 11.43 8.14
C ALA A 138 63.09 10.78 7.65
N ALA A 139 61.97 11.51 7.75
CA ALA A 139 60.70 11.04 7.19
C ALA A 139 60.76 10.85 5.66
N ALA A 140 61.37 11.79 4.94
CA ALA A 140 61.52 11.69 3.48
C ALA A 140 62.47 10.56 3.06
N GLU A 141 63.54 10.33 3.83
CA GLU A 141 64.46 9.21 3.61
C GLU A 141 63.77 7.87 3.85
N PHE A 142 63.02 7.74 4.95
CA PHE A 142 62.20 6.56 5.21
C PHE A 142 61.19 6.29 4.09
N ALA A 143 60.47 7.33 3.62
CA ALA A 143 59.49 7.20 2.54
C ALA A 143 60.11 6.69 1.23
N ARG A 144 61.35 7.08 0.91
CA ARG A 144 62.08 6.54 -0.26
C ARG A 144 62.54 5.10 -0.02
N TRP A 145 63.09 4.83 1.17
CA TRP A 145 63.61 3.50 1.51
C TRP A 145 62.52 2.42 1.48
N ILE A 146 61.36 2.69 2.08
CA ILE A 146 60.33 1.66 2.27
C ILE A 146 59.75 1.13 0.96
N VAL A 147 59.71 1.96 -0.09
CA VAL A 147 59.25 1.55 -1.44
C VAL A 147 60.16 0.47 -2.03
N THR A 148 61.47 0.55 -1.76
CA THR A 148 62.44 -0.47 -2.20
C THR A 148 62.27 -1.82 -1.49
N CYS A 149 61.52 -1.85 -0.40
CA CYS A 149 61.35 -3.02 0.45
C CYS A 149 60.09 -3.83 0.13
N LYS A 150 59.30 -3.49 -0.90
CA LYS A 150 58.00 -4.14 -1.20
C LYS A 150 58.09 -5.67 -1.22
N ASP A 151 59.07 -6.26 -1.91
CA ASP A 151 59.15 -7.72 -2.07
C ASP A 151 59.55 -8.43 -0.77
N GLU A 152 60.34 -7.78 0.06
CA GLU A 152 60.66 -8.30 1.40
C GLU A 152 59.45 -8.16 2.33
N LEU A 153 58.71 -7.04 2.28
CA LEU A 153 57.48 -6.84 3.04
C LEU A 153 56.41 -7.87 2.64
N ASP A 154 56.27 -8.17 1.35
CA ASP A 154 55.36 -9.20 0.84
C ASP A 154 55.73 -10.60 1.38
N ARG A 155 57.03 -10.93 1.44
CA ARG A 155 57.51 -12.16 2.11
C ARG A 155 57.14 -12.19 3.60
N ARG A 156 57.28 -11.07 4.33
CA ARG A 156 56.87 -10.99 5.76
C ARG A 156 55.36 -11.10 5.95
N VAL A 157 54.59 -10.59 5.02
CA VAL A 157 53.12 -10.73 5.00
C VAL A 157 52.72 -12.19 4.77
N ALA A 158 53.38 -12.88 3.84
CA ALA A 158 53.11 -14.29 3.51
C ALA A 158 53.40 -15.25 4.68
N GLU A 159 54.27 -14.87 5.63
CA GLU A 159 54.49 -15.63 6.88
C GLU A 159 53.25 -15.68 7.78
N VAL A 160 52.30 -14.73 7.63
CA VAL A 160 51.10 -14.64 8.48
C VAL A 160 49.92 -15.37 7.85
N SER A 161 49.72 -15.26 6.54
CA SER A 161 48.60 -15.89 5.84
C SER A 161 48.91 -16.09 4.36
N ALA A 162 48.64 -17.30 3.86
CA ALA A 162 48.71 -17.62 2.43
C ALA A 162 47.64 -16.89 1.59
N HIS A 163 46.60 -16.36 2.24
CA HIS A 163 45.50 -15.63 1.58
C HIS A 163 45.73 -14.11 1.53
N SER A 164 46.82 -13.60 2.12
CA SER A 164 47.20 -12.18 2.05
C SER A 164 48.33 -11.98 1.05
N ARG A 165 48.05 -11.33 -0.08
CA ARG A 165 49.11 -10.92 -1.03
C ARG A 165 49.29 -9.40 -0.99
N LEU A 166 50.50 -8.92 -0.71
CA LEU A 166 50.80 -7.49 -0.72
C LEU A 166 51.00 -7.00 -2.17
N THR A 167 50.09 -6.15 -2.63
CA THR A 167 50.09 -5.61 -4.00
C THR A 167 50.83 -4.29 -4.11
N ALA A 168 50.72 -3.42 -3.09
CA ALA A 168 51.39 -2.12 -3.06
C ALA A 168 51.63 -1.64 -1.61
N VAL A 169 52.60 -0.73 -1.46
CA VAL A 169 52.87 0.03 -0.23
C VAL A 169 53.11 1.48 -0.65
N ASP A 170 52.13 2.34 -0.38
CA ASP A 170 52.18 3.75 -0.78
C ASP A 170 52.53 4.63 0.43
N PRO A 171 53.73 5.25 0.48
CA PRO A 171 54.07 6.18 1.54
C PRO A 171 53.42 7.56 1.30
N VAL A 172 52.76 8.10 2.33
CA VAL A 172 52.21 9.45 2.38
C VAL A 172 52.87 10.19 3.53
N GLN A 173 53.78 11.10 3.21
CA GLN A 173 54.47 11.92 4.19
C GLN A 173 53.63 13.15 4.56
N LEU A 174 53.33 13.30 5.84
CA LEU A 174 52.67 14.47 6.43
C LEU A 174 53.60 15.06 7.49
N GLY A 175 54.36 16.10 7.11
CA GLY A 175 55.39 16.66 7.97
C GLY A 175 56.46 15.62 8.32
N ARG A 176 56.69 15.41 9.62
CA ARG A 176 57.67 14.44 10.14
C ARG A 176 57.10 13.02 10.31
N ALA A 177 55.85 12.78 9.90
CA ALA A 177 55.22 11.48 9.93
C ALA A 177 55.07 10.91 8.51
N VAL A 178 55.20 9.60 8.38
CA VAL A 178 54.95 8.87 7.13
C VAL A 178 53.89 7.81 7.40
N HIS A 179 52.76 7.95 6.72
CA HIS A 179 51.71 6.95 6.69
C HIS A 179 51.98 5.98 5.56
N LEU A 180 52.02 4.69 5.82
CA LEU A 180 52.24 3.68 4.79
C LEU A 180 50.93 3.00 4.48
N ARG A 181 50.37 3.22 3.29
CA ARG A 181 49.17 2.52 2.86
C ARG A 181 49.55 1.17 2.26
N PHE A 182 49.40 0.11 3.05
CA PHE A 182 49.54 -1.26 2.58
C PHE A 182 48.26 -1.69 1.85
N VAL A 183 48.40 -2.24 0.65
CA VAL A 183 47.29 -2.68 -0.21
C VAL A 183 47.40 -4.17 -0.48
N TYR A 184 46.37 -4.92 -0.12
CA TYR A 184 46.35 -6.38 -0.14
C TYR A 184 45.27 -6.94 -1.07
N GLU A 185 45.50 -8.11 -1.64
CA GLU A 185 44.43 -9.04 -2.04
C GLU A 185 44.20 -10.06 -0.91
N THR A 186 42.94 -10.40 -0.64
CA THR A 186 42.52 -11.14 0.57
C THR A 186 41.65 -12.38 0.31
N ALA A 187 41.63 -12.88 -0.93
CA ALA A 187 40.78 -14.01 -1.35
C ALA A 187 39.31 -13.80 -0.93
N ASP A 188 38.69 -14.75 -0.22
CA ASP A 188 37.25 -14.74 0.12
C ASP A 188 36.90 -14.09 1.46
N ALA A 189 37.90 -13.67 2.23
CA ALA A 189 37.69 -13.03 3.53
C ALA A 189 37.47 -11.51 3.35
N GLY A 190 36.68 -10.92 4.25
CA GLY A 190 36.58 -9.45 4.35
C GLY A 190 37.91 -8.78 4.68
N GLY A 191 38.90 -9.53 5.17
CA GLY A 191 40.31 -9.15 5.13
C GLY A 191 40.79 -8.16 6.22
N GLN A 192 39.88 -7.49 6.94
CA GLN A 192 40.25 -6.46 7.94
C GLN A 192 41.20 -6.98 9.04
N ASN A 193 40.85 -8.09 9.70
CA ASN A 193 41.67 -8.64 10.79
C ASN A 193 42.98 -9.26 10.27
N MET A 194 42.89 -9.96 9.14
CA MET A 194 44.04 -10.61 8.51
C MET A 194 45.08 -9.58 8.08
N THR A 195 44.66 -8.49 7.43
CA THR A 195 45.56 -7.41 7.00
C THR A 195 46.15 -6.66 8.18
N THR A 196 45.44 -6.50 9.31
CA THR A 196 46.02 -5.95 10.54
C THR A 196 47.17 -6.82 11.05
N ALA A 197 46.98 -8.15 11.15
CA ALA A 197 48.04 -9.05 11.60
C ALA A 197 49.24 -9.08 10.64
N ALA A 198 48.98 -9.13 9.34
CA ALA A 198 50.00 -9.07 8.30
C ALA A 198 50.79 -7.76 8.33
N THR A 199 50.10 -6.62 8.45
CA THR A 199 50.73 -5.30 8.56
C THR A 199 51.53 -5.19 9.86
N TRP A 200 51.03 -5.75 10.97
CA TRP A 200 51.76 -5.74 12.24
C TRP A 200 53.09 -6.50 12.13
N ARG A 201 53.09 -7.68 11.47
CA ARG A 201 54.32 -8.44 11.18
C ARG A 201 55.30 -7.62 10.34
N ALA A 202 54.81 -6.97 9.29
CA ALA A 202 55.61 -6.08 8.46
C ALA A 202 56.18 -4.89 9.25
N CYS A 203 55.37 -4.23 10.09
CA CYS A 203 55.79 -3.10 10.93
C CYS A 203 56.86 -3.50 11.96
N ARG A 204 56.77 -4.69 12.55
CA ARG A 204 57.83 -5.19 13.45
C ARG A 204 59.15 -5.35 12.70
N TRP A 205 59.11 -5.95 11.51
CA TRP A 205 60.29 -6.07 10.67
C TRP A 205 60.86 -4.70 10.27
N ILE A 206 60.01 -3.73 9.94
CA ILE A 206 60.42 -2.34 9.65
C ILE A 206 61.15 -1.76 10.87
N ASN A 207 60.56 -1.83 12.06
CA ASN A 207 61.17 -1.31 13.28
C ASN A 207 62.54 -1.96 13.57
N ASP A 208 62.64 -3.28 13.41
CA ASP A 208 63.90 -4.01 13.60
C ASP A 208 64.99 -3.53 12.61
N ARG A 209 64.61 -3.22 11.35
CA ARG A 209 65.54 -2.64 10.36
C ARG A 209 65.93 -1.21 10.69
N LEU A 210 64.97 -0.36 11.03
CA LEU A 210 65.23 1.04 11.37
C LEU A 210 66.12 1.19 12.60
N ALA A 211 66.04 0.27 13.56
CA ALA A 211 66.93 0.23 14.72
C ALA A 211 68.42 0.07 14.36
N THR A 212 68.72 -0.45 13.16
CA THR A 212 70.10 -0.62 12.65
C THR A 212 70.58 0.50 11.73
N MET A 213 69.70 1.47 11.40
CA MET A 213 69.99 2.55 10.46
C MET A 213 70.21 3.87 11.20
N PRO A 214 71.44 4.43 11.20
CA PRO A 214 71.73 5.69 11.88
C PRO A 214 70.83 6.82 11.38
N GLY A 215 70.16 7.53 12.29
CA GLY A 215 69.32 8.69 11.96
C GLY A 215 67.88 8.40 11.52
N LEU A 216 67.48 7.12 11.40
CA LEU A 216 66.14 6.72 10.94
C LEU A 216 65.30 5.99 12.01
N ALA A 217 65.67 6.06 13.29
CA ALA A 217 64.83 5.51 14.35
C ALA A 217 63.51 6.31 14.47
N PRO A 218 62.34 5.64 14.44
CA PRO A 218 61.06 6.33 14.62
C PRO A 218 60.92 6.80 16.07
N ALA A 219 60.50 8.05 16.27
CA ALA A 219 60.15 8.62 17.56
C ALA A 219 58.86 8.02 18.12
N TRP A 220 57.92 7.66 17.23
CA TRP A 220 56.65 7.04 17.57
C TRP A 220 56.09 6.26 16.38
N PHE A 221 55.31 5.21 16.63
CA PHE A 221 54.61 4.48 15.57
C PHE A 221 53.24 3.99 16.05
N ALA A 222 52.31 3.83 15.11
CA ALA A 222 51.03 3.17 15.34
C ALA A 222 50.59 2.37 14.12
N ILE A 223 49.80 1.33 14.35
CA ILE A 223 49.33 0.40 13.30
C ILE A 223 48.24 0.99 12.38
N GLU A 224 47.56 2.04 12.84
CA GLU A 224 46.50 2.73 12.11
C GLU A 224 46.45 4.20 12.52
N ALA A 225 46.30 5.09 11.54
CA ALA A 225 46.13 6.53 11.73
C ALA A 225 45.15 7.13 10.71
N ASN A 226 44.06 6.40 10.46
CA ASN A 226 42.90 6.71 9.62
C ASN A 226 43.09 6.73 8.10
N LEU A 227 44.32 6.68 7.56
CA LEU A 227 44.53 6.73 6.11
C LEU A 227 43.98 5.48 5.38
N SER A 228 43.71 4.38 6.07
CA SER A 228 43.03 3.21 5.48
C SER A 228 41.54 3.46 5.19
N GLY A 229 40.94 4.48 5.81
CA GLY A 229 39.51 4.75 5.74
C GLY A 229 38.62 3.66 6.34
N ASP A 230 39.16 2.74 7.16
CA ASP A 230 38.43 1.60 7.71
C ASP A 230 37.21 2.03 8.54
N LYS A 231 36.00 1.73 8.04
CA LYS A 231 34.72 2.17 8.63
C LYS A 231 34.56 3.69 8.60
N LYS A 232 35.08 4.35 7.56
CA LYS A 232 34.85 5.76 7.26
C LYS A 232 34.66 5.93 5.76
N PHE A 233 33.72 6.80 5.40
CA PHE A 233 33.65 7.28 4.04
C PHE A 233 34.91 8.11 3.69
N THR A 234 35.58 7.80 2.57
CA THR A 234 36.69 8.60 2.03
C THR A 234 36.68 8.64 0.50
N HIS A 235 37.03 9.79 -0.09
CA HIS A 235 37.24 9.89 -1.54
C HIS A 235 38.37 8.98 -2.03
N LEU A 236 39.39 8.76 -1.20
CA LEU A 236 40.50 7.86 -1.53
C LEU A 236 40.01 6.43 -1.80
N ASN A 237 39.10 5.91 -0.96
CA ASN A 237 38.52 4.58 -1.14
C ASN A 237 37.63 4.52 -2.38
N MET A 238 36.87 5.57 -2.69
CA MET A 238 36.10 5.61 -3.95
C MET A 238 36.99 5.55 -5.19
N ILE A 239 38.11 6.29 -5.18
CA ILE A 239 39.03 6.38 -6.33
C ILE A 239 39.86 5.11 -6.47
N SER A 240 40.45 4.66 -5.37
CA SER A 240 41.47 3.60 -5.37
C SER A 240 40.91 2.20 -5.12
N GLY A 241 39.66 2.10 -4.65
CA GLY A 241 39.00 0.89 -4.19
C GLY A 241 39.39 0.46 -2.78
N ARG A 242 38.44 -0.17 -2.07
CA ARG A 242 38.64 -0.87 -0.78
C ARG A 242 37.60 -1.97 -0.60
N GLY A 243 37.95 -3.16 -0.15
CA GLY A 243 37.09 -4.33 -0.30
C GLY A 243 36.98 -4.75 -1.77
N THR A 244 35.77 -4.95 -2.25
CA THR A 244 35.46 -5.39 -3.60
C THR A 244 34.86 -4.24 -4.40
N ARG A 245 35.46 -3.93 -5.55
CA ARG A 245 34.87 -3.07 -6.56
C ARG A 245 34.04 -3.92 -7.51
N VAL A 246 32.73 -3.66 -7.56
CA VAL A 246 31.76 -4.45 -8.33
C VAL A 246 30.81 -3.54 -9.09
N ALA A 247 30.40 -3.96 -10.28
CA ALA A 247 29.44 -3.27 -11.11
C ALA A 247 28.27 -4.19 -11.49
N ALA A 248 27.11 -3.58 -11.68
CA ALA A 248 25.91 -4.22 -12.20
C ALA A 248 25.24 -3.32 -13.26
N GLU A 249 24.70 -3.92 -14.32
CA GLU A 249 24.02 -3.24 -15.43
C GLU A 249 22.75 -4.00 -15.82
N CYS A 250 21.70 -3.26 -16.16
CA CYS A 250 20.52 -3.78 -16.85
C CYS A 250 19.97 -2.77 -17.87
N VAL A 251 19.18 -3.25 -18.82
CA VAL A 251 18.40 -2.41 -19.76
C VAL A 251 16.93 -2.76 -19.58
N LEU A 252 16.08 -1.77 -19.32
CA LEU A 252 14.64 -1.95 -19.17
C LEU A 252 13.91 -1.34 -20.36
N ASP A 253 13.09 -2.16 -21.01
CA ASP A 253 12.21 -1.66 -22.08
C ASP A 253 11.09 -0.75 -21.52
N ARG A 254 10.56 0.14 -22.37
CA ARG A 254 9.46 1.05 -22.01
C ARG A 254 8.24 0.34 -21.40
N THR A 255 7.91 -0.84 -21.91
CA THR A 255 6.75 -1.62 -21.44
C THR A 255 6.98 -2.10 -20.00
N THR A 256 8.18 -2.57 -19.69
CA THR A 256 8.59 -3.01 -18.36
C THR A 256 8.60 -1.85 -17.38
N VAL A 257 9.16 -0.69 -17.77
CA VAL A 257 9.13 0.54 -16.95
C VAL A 257 7.68 0.95 -16.64
N ARG A 258 6.81 1.01 -17.64
CA ARG A 258 5.40 1.39 -17.46
C ARG A 258 4.62 0.38 -16.63
N ARG A 259 4.77 -0.92 -16.92
CA ARG A 259 3.96 -1.99 -16.33
C ARG A 259 4.40 -2.35 -14.92
N VAL A 260 5.70 -2.39 -14.65
CA VAL A 260 6.26 -2.88 -13.38
C VAL A 260 6.64 -1.72 -12.47
N LEU A 261 7.44 -0.78 -12.98
CA LEU A 261 7.92 0.36 -12.20
C LEU A 261 6.89 1.49 -12.11
N LYS A 262 5.82 1.43 -12.91
CA LYS A 262 4.70 2.39 -12.92
C LYS A 262 5.20 3.83 -13.14
N SER A 263 6.15 3.98 -14.05
CA SER A 263 6.77 5.25 -14.44
C SER A 263 7.00 5.29 -15.95
N THR A 264 7.68 6.31 -16.45
CA THR A 264 8.14 6.38 -17.84
C THR A 264 9.66 6.59 -17.89
N PRO A 265 10.34 6.14 -18.97
CA PRO A 265 11.76 6.42 -19.17
C PRO A 265 12.11 7.91 -19.02
N GLU A 266 11.29 8.79 -19.57
CA GLU A 266 11.51 10.25 -19.55
C GLU A 266 11.37 10.85 -18.15
N ALA A 267 10.48 10.30 -17.32
CA ALA A 267 10.33 10.74 -15.94
C ALA A 267 11.54 10.31 -15.09
N ILE A 268 12.04 9.09 -15.31
CA ILE A 268 13.24 8.57 -14.65
C ILE A 268 14.46 9.41 -15.04
N ASP A 269 14.71 9.66 -16.33
CA ASP A 269 15.82 10.51 -16.79
C ASP A 269 15.76 11.92 -16.17
N ARG A 270 14.58 12.53 -16.21
CA ARG A 270 14.38 13.88 -15.65
C ARG A 270 14.74 13.92 -14.17
N LEU A 271 14.23 12.97 -13.39
CA LEU A 271 14.55 12.89 -11.97
C LEU A 271 16.04 12.59 -11.74
N TYR A 272 16.63 11.68 -12.52
CA TYR A 272 18.05 11.36 -12.45
C TYR A 272 18.91 12.62 -12.60
N ARG A 273 18.71 13.40 -13.67
CA ARG A 273 19.47 14.65 -13.91
C ARG A 273 19.34 15.67 -12.77
N HIS A 274 18.13 15.85 -12.24
CA HIS A 274 17.94 16.72 -11.08
C HIS A 274 18.63 16.18 -9.83
N SER A 275 18.55 14.88 -9.58
CA SER A 275 19.15 14.23 -8.41
C SER A 275 20.68 14.31 -8.43
N VAL A 276 21.31 14.21 -9.62
CA VAL A 276 22.77 14.36 -9.77
C VAL A 276 23.20 15.78 -9.44
N LEU A 277 22.55 16.79 -10.03
CA LEU A 277 22.88 18.20 -9.77
C LEU A 277 22.67 18.57 -8.30
N ALA A 278 21.55 18.15 -7.70
CA ALA A 278 21.28 18.37 -6.29
C ALA A 278 22.27 17.64 -5.38
N GLY A 279 22.62 16.40 -5.71
CA GLY A 279 23.59 15.61 -4.96
C GLY A 279 24.99 16.24 -4.98
N GLN A 280 25.43 16.75 -6.13
CA GLN A 280 26.68 17.48 -6.25
C GLN A 280 26.68 18.74 -5.37
N GLN A 281 25.60 19.54 -5.40
CA GLN A 281 25.45 20.71 -4.55
C GLN A 281 25.46 20.36 -3.05
N ALA A 282 24.92 19.20 -2.69
CA ALA A 282 24.92 18.68 -1.31
C ALA A 282 26.27 18.08 -0.87
N GLY A 283 27.24 17.94 -1.77
CA GLY A 283 28.52 17.31 -1.47
C GLY A 283 28.49 15.78 -1.42
N MET A 284 27.51 15.15 -2.08
CA MET A 284 27.51 13.69 -2.25
C MET A 284 28.76 13.26 -3.03
N ALA A 285 29.55 12.40 -2.41
CA ALA A 285 30.79 11.95 -3.01
C ALA A 285 30.58 10.87 -4.09
N GLY A 286 29.59 10.00 -3.90
CA GLY A 286 29.04 9.12 -4.92
C GLY A 286 27.53 9.38 -5.04
N HIS A 287 27.02 9.34 -6.26
CA HIS A 287 25.58 9.47 -6.51
C HIS A 287 24.95 8.09 -6.54
N ASP A 288 24.06 7.82 -5.60
CA ASP A 288 23.10 6.72 -5.62
C ASP A 288 21.85 7.20 -4.86
N ILE A 289 20.79 6.39 -4.85
CA ILE A 289 19.53 6.74 -4.22
C ILE A 289 19.47 6.19 -2.79
N ASP A 290 19.66 4.88 -2.65
CA ASP A 290 19.45 4.15 -1.39
C ASP A 290 20.20 2.80 -1.37
N ALA A 291 21.37 2.70 -2.03
CA ALA A 291 22.15 1.44 -2.07
C ALA A 291 22.50 0.92 -0.66
N ALA A 292 22.77 1.83 0.27
CA ALA A 292 23.06 1.52 1.67
C ALA A 292 21.96 0.68 2.35
N ASN A 293 20.68 0.84 1.99
CA ASN A 293 19.57 0.10 2.61
C ASN A 293 19.65 -1.40 2.26
N VAL A 294 19.91 -1.75 1.00
CA VAL A 294 20.12 -3.15 0.59
C VAL A 294 21.37 -3.72 1.24
N ILE A 295 22.46 -2.97 1.21
CA ILE A 295 23.74 -3.42 1.74
C ILE A 295 23.60 -3.72 3.24
N ALA A 296 23.02 -2.80 4.02
CA ALA A 296 22.77 -3.01 5.45
C ALA A 296 21.88 -4.23 5.70
N ALA A 297 20.78 -4.37 4.95
CA ALA A 297 19.84 -5.45 5.15
C ALA A 297 20.43 -6.84 4.82
N ILE A 298 21.23 -6.94 3.75
CA ILE A 298 21.97 -8.17 3.42
C ILE A 298 23.07 -8.40 4.46
N PHE A 299 23.80 -7.37 4.88
CA PHE A 299 24.90 -7.48 5.85
C PHE A 299 24.43 -8.07 7.18
N VAL A 300 23.31 -7.57 7.72
CA VAL A 300 22.70 -8.10 8.94
C VAL A 300 22.25 -9.54 8.74
N ALA A 301 21.59 -9.84 7.61
CA ALA A 301 21.09 -11.19 7.32
C ALA A 301 22.21 -12.24 7.18
N THR A 302 23.39 -11.83 6.69
CA THR A 302 24.48 -12.74 6.29
C THR A 302 25.74 -12.62 7.17
N GLY A 303 25.66 -11.89 8.28
CA GLY A 303 26.73 -11.86 9.29
C GLY A 303 27.97 -11.05 8.90
N GLN A 304 27.78 -10.02 8.09
CA GLN A 304 28.84 -9.07 7.71
C GLN A 304 29.08 -8.03 8.81
N ASP A 305 30.15 -7.24 8.68
CA ASP A 305 30.41 -6.11 9.58
C ASP A 305 29.50 -4.93 9.22
N ILE A 306 28.48 -4.68 10.05
CA ILE A 306 27.48 -3.63 9.83
C ILE A 306 28.12 -2.23 9.83
N ALA A 307 29.23 -2.02 10.56
CA ALA A 307 29.92 -0.73 10.54
C ALA A 307 30.56 -0.44 9.17
N SER A 308 30.84 -1.47 8.38
CA SER A 308 31.35 -1.33 7.01
C SER A 308 30.26 -0.90 6.01
N VAL A 309 28.99 -0.82 6.41
CA VAL A 309 27.95 -0.15 5.59
C VAL A 309 28.33 1.29 5.30
N TYR A 310 29.00 1.96 6.25
CA TYR A 310 29.36 3.37 6.10
C TYR A 310 30.34 3.64 4.95
N GLU A 311 31.19 2.66 4.61
CA GLU A 311 32.12 2.73 3.48
C GLU A 311 31.61 1.97 2.24
N SER A 312 30.82 0.92 2.43
CA SER A 312 30.25 0.10 1.35
C SER A 312 29.04 0.74 0.69
N GLY A 313 28.32 1.59 1.43
CA GLY A 313 27.03 2.16 1.06
C GLY A 313 27.09 3.26 0.00
N THR A 314 28.27 3.71 -0.40
CA THR A 314 28.42 4.74 -1.44
C THR A 314 28.46 4.10 -2.82
N GLY A 315 27.53 4.47 -3.70
CA GLY A 315 27.47 4.00 -5.08
C GLY A 315 27.79 5.07 -6.12
N LEU A 316 28.01 4.61 -7.35
CA LEU A 316 27.98 5.42 -8.57
C LEU A 316 26.88 4.84 -9.47
N PHE A 317 25.70 5.43 -9.36
CA PHE A 317 24.50 5.09 -10.10
C PHE A 317 24.38 5.99 -11.34
N SER A 318 24.09 5.38 -12.48
CA SER A 318 23.86 6.11 -13.72
C SER A 318 22.67 5.57 -14.47
N VAL A 319 21.91 6.49 -15.05
CA VAL A 319 20.80 6.20 -15.94
C VAL A 319 21.09 6.85 -17.29
N ASP A 320 20.93 6.08 -18.35
CA ASP A 320 20.95 6.54 -19.73
C ASP A 320 19.66 6.09 -20.43
N VAL A 321 19.00 7.03 -21.12
CA VAL A 321 17.74 6.77 -21.82
C VAL A 321 17.96 6.99 -23.30
N SER A 322 17.88 5.90 -24.06
CA SER A 322 18.04 5.89 -25.51
C SER A 322 16.93 5.08 -26.15
N GLU A 323 16.36 5.60 -27.24
CA GLU A 323 15.27 4.94 -28.00
C GLU A 323 14.04 4.53 -27.15
N GLY A 324 13.88 5.12 -25.97
CA GLY A 324 12.80 4.79 -25.03
C GLY A 324 13.09 3.66 -24.05
N ASP A 325 14.29 3.10 -24.09
CA ASP A 325 14.77 2.12 -23.11
C ASP A 325 15.61 2.80 -22.03
N VAL A 326 15.59 2.23 -20.83
CA VAL A 326 16.35 2.73 -19.67
C VAL A 326 17.52 1.79 -19.41
N ARG A 327 18.73 2.22 -19.75
CA ARG A 327 19.96 1.56 -19.29
C ARG A 327 20.33 2.11 -17.92
N ALA A 328 20.57 1.23 -16.98
CA ALA A 328 20.95 1.61 -15.62
C ALA A 328 22.17 0.81 -15.16
N THR A 329 23.12 1.51 -14.55
CA THR A 329 24.36 0.91 -14.02
C THR A 329 24.57 1.36 -12.59
N LEU A 330 25.06 0.46 -11.74
CA LEU A 330 25.55 0.78 -10.40
C LEU A 330 26.96 0.23 -10.24
N VAL A 331 27.88 1.08 -9.76
CA VAL A 331 29.21 0.65 -9.31
C VAL A 331 29.33 0.88 -7.81
N LEU A 332 29.68 -0.17 -7.08
CA LEU A 332 30.08 -0.07 -5.68
C LEU A 332 31.61 -0.10 -5.63
N PRO A 333 32.28 1.03 -5.37
CA PRO A 333 33.74 1.13 -5.41
C PRO A 333 34.41 0.54 -4.18
N SER A 334 33.68 0.41 -3.07
CA SER A 334 34.25 0.10 -1.76
C SER A 334 33.48 -0.95 -0.94
N LEU A 335 32.94 -1.98 -1.60
CA LEU A 335 32.10 -2.99 -0.93
C LEU A 335 32.93 -3.95 -0.06
N VAL A 336 32.91 -3.78 1.25
CA VAL A 336 33.68 -4.63 2.18
C VAL A 336 32.82 -5.79 2.67
N THR A 337 33.05 -6.96 2.09
CA THR A 337 32.29 -8.19 2.36
C THR A 337 33.19 -9.40 2.48
N GLY A 338 32.73 -10.43 3.17
CA GLY A 338 33.38 -11.75 3.19
C GLY A 338 32.38 -12.88 3.40
N VAL A 339 32.73 -14.07 2.91
CA VAL A 339 31.90 -15.28 3.05
C VAL A 339 32.48 -16.28 4.06
N VAL A 340 33.62 -15.94 4.65
CA VAL A 340 34.33 -16.71 5.69
C VAL A 340 34.75 -15.78 6.83
N GLY A 341 34.59 -16.27 8.07
CA GLY A 341 35.04 -15.58 9.29
C GLY A 341 34.03 -14.59 9.88
N GLY A 342 34.35 -14.06 11.08
CA GLY A 342 33.48 -13.10 11.76
C GLY A 342 32.08 -13.66 12.06
N GLY A 343 31.05 -12.89 11.71
CA GLY A 343 29.64 -13.23 11.93
C GLY A 343 29.07 -14.28 10.97
N THR A 344 29.76 -14.62 9.88
CA THR A 344 29.26 -15.57 8.87
C THR A 344 29.16 -17.01 9.39
N ARG A 345 29.83 -17.32 10.51
CA ARG A 345 29.82 -18.63 11.17
C ARG A 345 28.63 -18.83 12.11
N LEU A 346 27.90 -17.77 12.43
CA LEU A 346 26.69 -17.89 13.23
C LEU A 346 25.63 -18.65 12.42
N VAL A 347 24.97 -19.61 13.07
CA VAL A 347 24.10 -20.60 12.39
C VAL A 347 23.08 -19.92 11.46
N ARG A 348 22.32 -18.95 11.98
CA ARG A 348 21.26 -18.27 11.20
C ARG A 348 21.82 -17.49 9.99
N GLN A 349 22.97 -16.83 10.16
CA GLN A 349 23.63 -16.06 9.11
C GLN A 349 24.25 -16.98 8.04
N SER A 350 24.79 -18.12 8.47
CA SER A 350 25.33 -19.17 7.58
C SER A 350 24.23 -19.75 6.69
N ASP A 351 23.03 -19.99 7.23
CA ASP A 351 21.90 -20.51 6.44
C ASP A 351 21.51 -19.54 5.31
N TYR A 352 21.55 -18.23 5.55
CA TYR A 352 21.27 -17.24 4.51
C TYR A 352 22.38 -17.12 3.47
N LEU A 353 23.64 -17.39 3.83
CA LEU A 353 24.71 -17.54 2.85
C LEU A 353 24.52 -18.79 1.98
N ASP A 354 23.98 -19.88 2.53
CA ASP A 354 23.60 -21.07 1.77
C ASP A 354 22.46 -20.78 0.78
N VAL A 355 21.43 -20.02 1.19
CA VAL A 355 20.33 -19.58 0.30
C VAL A 355 20.86 -18.82 -0.91
N LEU A 356 21.91 -18.02 -0.75
CA LEU A 356 22.54 -17.27 -1.84
C LEU A 356 23.49 -18.13 -2.69
N GLY A 357 23.82 -19.34 -2.24
CA GLY A 357 24.87 -20.18 -2.82
C GLY A 357 26.25 -19.54 -2.66
N CYS A 358 26.49 -18.89 -1.52
CA CYS A 358 27.68 -18.09 -1.25
C CYS A 358 28.48 -18.56 -0.03
N ARG A 359 28.13 -19.68 0.60
CA ARG A 359 28.86 -20.15 1.79
C ARG A 359 30.20 -20.78 1.41
N GLY A 360 31.25 -20.39 2.12
CA GLY A 360 32.57 -20.99 2.01
C GLY A 360 33.47 -20.35 0.94
N GLU A 361 34.71 -20.85 0.85
CA GLU A 361 35.74 -20.34 -0.06
C GLU A 361 35.30 -20.41 -1.54
N GLY A 362 35.82 -19.50 -2.36
CA GLY A 362 35.51 -19.37 -3.80
C GLY A 362 34.26 -18.54 -4.14
N HIS A 363 33.51 -18.04 -3.15
CA HIS A 363 32.20 -17.43 -3.37
C HIS A 363 32.11 -15.92 -3.09
N ALA A 364 33.18 -15.25 -2.66
CA ALA A 364 33.13 -13.83 -2.34
C ALA A 364 32.75 -12.95 -3.54
N ALA A 365 33.24 -13.28 -4.73
CA ALA A 365 32.92 -12.54 -5.95
C ALA A 365 31.43 -12.66 -6.32
N ARG A 366 30.86 -13.87 -6.21
CA ARG A 366 29.43 -14.11 -6.40
C ARG A 366 28.60 -13.29 -5.41
N PHE A 367 29.00 -13.27 -4.14
CA PHE A 367 28.29 -12.53 -3.11
C PHE A 367 28.29 -11.01 -3.37
N ALA A 368 29.43 -10.44 -3.76
CA ALA A 368 29.53 -9.04 -4.14
C ALA A 368 28.66 -8.69 -5.37
N GLU A 369 28.63 -9.55 -6.38
CA GLU A 369 27.77 -9.40 -7.56
C GLU A 369 26.28 -9.41 -7.19
N ILE A 370 25.87 -10.31 -6.29
CA ILE A 370 24.49 -10.40 -5.80
C ILE A 370 24.09 -9.10 -5.09
N ILE A 371 24.92 -8.62 -4.16
CA ILE A 371 24.65 -7.37 -3.43
C ILE A 371 24.50 -6.19 -4.40
N CYS A 372 25.43 -6.06 -5.36
CA CYS A 372 25.40 -4.97 -6.33
C CYS A 372 24.15 -5.02 -7.21
N GLY A 373 23.75 -6.22 -7.68
CA GLY A 373 22.53 -6.39 -8.46
C GLY A 373 21.27 -6.00 -7.69
N PHE A 374 21.13 -6.42 -6.42
CA PHE A 374 19.96 -6.07 -5.62
C PHE A 374 19.96 -4.59 -5.21
N ALA A 375 21.12 -3.98 -5.00
CA ALA A 375 21.24 -2.54 -4.79
C ALA A 375 20.80 -1.75 -6.03
N LEU A 376 21.18 -2.19 -7.24
CA LEU A 376 20.71 -1.62 -8.51
C LEU A 376 19.19 -1.73 -8.64
N ALA A 377 18.62 -2.89 -8.29
CA ALA A 377 17.18 -3.12 -8.29
C ALA A 377 16.43 -2.12 -7.39
N LEU A 378 16.95 -1.86 -6.18
CA LEU A 378 16.35 -0.87 -5.29
C LEU A 378 16.43 0.53 -5.87
N ASN A 379 17.61 0.96 -6.33
CA ASN A 379 17.85 2.30 -6.87
C ASN A 379 16.86 2.62 -8.01
N LEU A 380 16.68 1.67 -8.94
CA LEU A 380 15.70 1.77 -10.02
C LEU A 380 14.25 1.87 -9.51
N SER A 381 13.88 1.00 -8.58
CA SER A 381 12.53 0.98 -8.02
C SER A 381 12.23 2.29 -7.30
N THR A 382 13.11 2.74 -6.40
CA THR A 382 12.92 3.95 -5.62
C THR A 382 12.88 5.18 -6.52
N MET A 383 13.82 5.31 -7.46
CA MET A 383 13.80 6.41 -8.43
C MET A 383 12.49 6.44 -9.24
N ALA A 384 12.01 5.29 -9.72
CA ALA A 384 10.76 5.23 -10.48
C ALA A 384 9.53 5.58 -9.61
N ALA A 385 9.49 5.17 -8.35
CA ALA A 385 8.42 5.55 -7.42
C ALA A 385 8.39 7.06 -7.15
N VAL A 386 9.55 7.69 -6.97
CA VAL A 386 9.65 9.14 -6.79
C VAL A 386 9.23 9.86 -8.07
N ALA A 387 9.73 9.43 -9.23
CA ALA A 387 9.38 10.01 -10.52
C ALA A 387 7.88 9.86 -10.85
N GLY A 388 7.25 8.77 -10.42
CA GLY A 388 5.83 8.49 -10.62
C GLY A 388 4.89 8.98 -9.50
N GLY A 389 5.38 9.75 -8.53
CA GLY A 389 4.57 10.30 -7.43
C GLY A 389 4.06 9.27 -6.40
N GLN A 390 4.54 8.03 -6.45
CA GLN A 390 4.06 6.91 -5.61
C GLN A 390 4.85 6.74 -4.31
N PHE A 391 5.95 7.48 -4.15
CA PHE A 391 6.88 7.28 -3.04
C PHE A 391 6.24 7.54 -1.65
N ALA A 392 5.53 8.67 -1.50
CA ALA A 392 4.89 9.02 -0.24
C ALA A 392 3.79 8.01 0.14
N ASP A 393 2.88 7.69 -0.79
CA ASP A 393 1.78 6.74 -0.57
C ASP A 393 2.29 5.34 -0.20
N ALA A 394 3.39 4.88 -0.81
CA ALA A 394 3.99 3.59 -0.49
C ALA A 394 4.56 3.55 0.93
N HIS A 395 5.27 4.61 1.35
CA HIS A 395 5.80 4.73 2.70
C HIS A 395 4.69 4.91 3.75
N GLU A 396 3.61 5.63 3.45
CA GLU A 396 2.46 5.73 4.36
C GLU A 396 1.74 4.40 4.52
N ARG A 397 1.52 3.66 3.42
CA ARG A 397 0.81 2.38 3.45
C ARG A 397 1.62 1.24 4.07
N LEU A 398 2.93 1.19 3.83
CA LEU A 398 3.79 0.06 4.23
C LEU A 398 4.75 0.39 5.39
N GLY A 399 5.08 1.67 5.60
CA GLY A 399 6.06 2.13 6.59
C GLY A 399 5.45 2.65 7.89
N ARG A 400 4.22 3.19 7.86
CA ARG A 400 3.48 3.49 9.09
C ARG A 400 2.72 2.24 9.48
N GLY A 401 3.09 1.64 10.62
CA GLY A 401 2.47 0.44 11.19
C GLY A 401 1.01 0.60 11.60
N ARG A 402 0.13 1.02 10.69
CA ARG A 402 -1.28 0.67 10.75
C ARG A 402 -1.38 -0.81 10.39
N ARG A 403 -1.03 -1.68 11.36
CA ARG A 403 -1.65 -3.00 11.42
C ARG A 403 -3.12 -2.76 11.76
N VAL A 404 -3.90 -2.43 10.75
CA VAL A 404 -5.33 -2.65 10.84
C VAL A 404 -5.46 -4.17 10.90
N ASP A 405 -6.00 -4.69 11.99
CA ASP A 405 -6.37 -6.11 12.10
C ASP A 405 -7.59 -6.35 11.23
N TRP A 406 -7.33 -6.40 9.92
CA TRP A 406 -8.33 -6.41 8.86
C TRP A 406 -9.39 -7.46 9.14
N LEU A 407 -10.65 -7.08 8.94
CA LEU A 407 -11.74 -8.04 8.90
C LEU A 407 -11.43 -9.10 7.83
N SER A 408 -11.29 -10.34 8.27
CA SER A 408 -11.05 -11.50 7.42
C SER A 408 -12.38 -12.19 7.09
N ARG A 409 -12.33 -13.15 6.16
CA ARG A 409 -13.53 -13.94 5.82
C ARG A 409 -13.98 -14.80 7.01
N ASP A 410 -13.05 -15.22 7.87
CA ASP A 410 -13.33 -16.03 9.05
C ASP A 410 -14.07 -15.23 10.15
N ASP A 411 -13.96 -13.90 10.13
CA ASP A 411 -14.69 -13.01 11.04
C ASP A 411 -16.18 -12.87 10.67
N LEU A 412 -16.59 -13.25 9.45
CA LEU A 412 -17.98 -13.19 8.97
C LEU A 412 -18.83 -14.38 9.48
N GLY A 413 -18.60 -14.79 10.73
CA GLY A 413 -19.23 -15.95 11.35
C GLY A 413 -20.21 -15.59 12.47
N ALA A 414 -20.52 -16.58 13.30
CA ALA A 414 -21.42 -16.46 14.45
C ALA A 414 -21.13 -15.26 15.38
N PRO A 415 -19.87 -14.91 15.73
CA PRO A 415 -19.59 -13.78 16.61
C PRO A 415 -20.09 -12.43 16.08
N LEU A 416 -20.00 -12.21 14.77
CA LEU A 416 -20.49 -11.01 14.09
C LEU A 416 -22.02 -11.02 13.99
N LEU A 417 -22.58 -12.18 13.61
CA LEU A 417 -24.00 -12.31 13.24
C LEU A 417 -24.95 -12.43 14.43
N ARG A 418 -24.52 -13.05 15.53
CA ARG A 418 -25.35 -13.24 16.72
C ARG A 418 -25.96 -11.94 17.25
N PRO A 419 -25.19 -10.86 17.54
CA PRO A 419 -25.78 -9.63 18.07
C PRO A 419 -26.77 -8.98 17.10
N MET A 420 -26.50 -9.04 15.79
CA MET A 420 -27.39 -8.53 14.76
C MET A 420 -28.73 -9.30 14.74
N LEU A 421 -28.67 -10.63 14.63
CA LEU A 421 -29.85 -11.50 14.59
C LEU A 421 -30.67 -11.42 15.88
N ALA A 422 -30.03 -11.50 17.03
CA ALA A 422 -30.68 -11.39 18.33
C ALA A 422 -31.46 -10.08 18.46
N GLN A 423 -30.89 -8.99 17.96
CA GLN A 423 -31.54 -7.69 17.96
C GLN A 423 -32.70 -7.63 16.97
N ALA A 424 -32.47 -7.97 15.70
CA ALA A 424 -33.48 -7.87 14.64
C ALA A 424 -34.68 -8.82 14.83
N MET A 425 -34.49 -9.90 15.59
CA MET A 425 -35.54 -10.87 15.91
C MET A 425 -36.12 -10.70 17.33
N ASN A 426 -35.68 -9.66 18.06
CA ASN A 426 -36.03 -9.40 19.45
C ASN A 426 -35.86 -10.63 20.36
N ALA A 427 -34.74 -11.33 20.21
CA ALA A 427 -34.42 -12.60 20.87
C ALA A 427 -33.01 -12.54 21.47
N PRO A 428 -32.82 -11.98 22.68
CA PRO A 428 -31.51 -11.79 23.28
C PRO A 428 -30.76 -13.12 23.59
N GLY A 429 -31.50 -14.21 23.77
CA GLY A 429 -30.96 -15.57 23.95
C GLY A 429 -30.63 -16.30 22.63
N LEU A 430 -30.79 -15.65 21.47
CA LEU A 430 -30.54 -16.29 20.18
C LEU A 430 -29.07 -16.73 20.04
N GLU A 431 -28.88 -17.99 19.70
CA GLU A 431 -27.60 -18.58 19.35
C GLU A 431 -27.51 -18.78 17.83
N VAL A 432 -26.34 -18.49 17.26
CA VAL A 432 -26.04 -18.87 15.87
C VAL A 432 -25.31 -20.20 15.91
N THR A 433 -25.95 -21.25 15.38
CA THR A 433 -25.45 -22.63 15.45
C THR A 433 -24.57 -22.99 14.27
N ASP A 434 -24.82 -22.41 13.09
CA ASP A 434 -24.03 -22.64 11.89
C ASP A 434 -24.14 -21.48 10.89
N VAL A 435 -23.09 -21.27 10.09
CA VAL A 435 -23.04 -20.27 9.02
C VAL A 435 -22.47 -20.93 7.77
N THR A 436 -23.30 -21.11 6.76
CA THR A 436 -22.92 -21.76 5.49
C THR A 436 -22.90 -20.75 4.35
N TRP A 437 -21.84 -20.76 3.55
CA TRP A 437 -21.72 -19.91 2.38
C TRP A 437 -22.63 -20.41 1.26
N ILE A 438 -23.33 -19.50 0.61
CA ILE A 438 -24.14 -19.81 -0.57
C ILE A 438 -23.35 -19.34 -1.80
N ASP A 439 -23.13 -20.24 -2.76
CA ASP A 439 -22.49 -19.89 -4.03
C ASP A 439 -23.27 -18.78 -4.73
N HIS A 440 -22.55 -17.76 -5.21
CA HIS A 440 -23.13 -16.64 -5.92
C HIS A 440 -22.24 -16.17 -7.05
N ALA A 441 -22.85 -15.74 -8.15
CA ALA A 441 -22.17 -15.00 -9.19
C ALA A 441 -21.92 -13.56 -8.68
N PRO A 442 -20.75 -12.96 -8.99
CA PRO A 442 -20.46 -11.59 -8.59
C PRO A 442 -21.49 -10.61 -9.18
N GLY A 443 -22.03 -9.73 -8.35
CA GLY A 443 -22.99 -8.68 -8.77
C GLY A 443 -22.33 -7.52 -9.54
N SER A 444 -23.14 -6.67 -10.16
CA SER A 444 -22.76 -5.64 -11.14
C SER A 444 -22.63 -4.20 -10.59
N SER A 445 -22.39 -4.02 -9.28
CA SER A 445 -22.30 -2.68 -8.63
C SER A 445 -21.11 -1.86 -9.13
N LEU A 446 -21.29 -0.53 -9.28
CA LEU A 446 -20.23 0.38 -9.74
C LEU A 446 -19.01 0.34 -8.82
N ILE A 447 -19.20 0.28 -7.51
CA ILE A 447 -18.08 0.20 -6.55
C ILE A 447 -17.37 -1.14 -6.64
N THR A 448 -18.12 -2.23 -6.85
CA THR A 448 -17.56 -3.55 -7.11
C THR A 448 -16.72 -3.54 -8.39
N GLU A 449 -17.18 -2.85 -9.43
CA GLU A 449 -16.45 -2.66 -10.69
C GLU A 449 -15.16 -1.84 -10.51
N LEU A 450 -15.22 -0.74 -9.76
CA LEU A 450 -14.05 0.10 -9.47
C LEU A 450 -13.02 -0.64 -8.61
N THR A 451 -13.46 -1.46 -7.65
CA THR A 451 -12.58 -2.12 -6.67
C THR A 451 -12.16 -3.54 -7.05
N ALA A 452 -12.61 -4.08 -8.19
CA ALA A 452 -12.30 -5.44 -8.64
C ALA A 452 -10.78 -5.77 -8.72
N ARG A 453 -9.92 -4.75 -8.73
CA ARG A 453 -8.45 -4.86 -8.81
C ARG A 453 -7.71 -4.53 -7.50
N ALA A 454 -8.44 -4.22 -6.42
CA ALA A 454 -7.87 -3.81 -5.13
C ALA A 454 -7.19 -4.98 -4.37
N ASP A 455 -6.41 -4.63 -3.34
CA ASP A 455 -5.57 -5.54 -2.55
C ASP A 455 -6.39 -6.66 -1.88
N ARG A 456 -6.11 -7.92 -2.22
CA ARG A 456 -6.88 -9.13 -1.81
C ARG A 456 -6.76 -9.50 -0.32
N ARG A 457 -6.11 -8.67 0.50
CA ARG A 457 -5.88 -8.95 1.93
C ARG A 457 -7.03 -8.53 2.84
N LYS A 458 -7.84 -7.55 2.43
CA LYS A 458 -9.03 -7.08 3.15
C LYS A 458 -10.29 -7.73 2.56
N THR A 459 -11.12 -8.34 3.40
CA THR A 459 -12.39 -8.91 2.94
C THR A 459 -13.36 -7.77 2.63
N THR A 460 -13.72 -7.59 1.37
CA THR A 460 -14.74 -6.64 0.90
C THR A 460 -15.60 -7.32 -0.17
N GLY A 461 -16.83 -6.84 -0.35
CA GLY A 461 -17.78 -7.37 -1.32
C GLY A 461 -19.06 -7.90 -0.72
N ILE A 462 -19.76 -8.73 -1.49
CA ILE A 462 -21.09 -9.26 -1.16
C ILE A 462 -20.95 -10.74 -0.84
N PHE A 463 -21.46 -11.16 0.31
CA PHE A 463 -21.35 -12.54 0.76
C PHE A 463 -22.71 -13.13 1.17
N PRO A 464 -23.32 -13.93 0.30
CA PRO A 464 -24.52 -14.67 0.64
C PRO A 464 -24.21 -15.82 1.61
N VAL A 465 -24.97 -15.89 2.71
CA VAL A 465 -24.81 -16.91 3.75
C VAL A 465 -26.17 -17.41 4.21
N ARG A 466 -26.24 -18.68 4.59
CA ARG A 466 -27.36 -19.26 5.33
C ARG A 466 -26.93 -19.41 6.78
N VAL A 467 -27.70 -18.80 7.67
CA VAL A 467 -27.43 -18.78 9.11
C VAL A 467 -28.46 -19.65 9.81
N ALA A 468 -28.01 -20.74 10.43
CA ALA A 468 -28.83 -21.53 11.34
C ALA A 468 -28.77 -20.90 12.73
N TRP A 469 -29.92 -20.81 13.39
CA TRP A 469 -30.05 -20.21 14.71
C TRP A 469 -30.99 -21.01 15.60
N ARG A 470 -30.77 -20.87 16.91
CA ARG A 470 -31.60 -21.44 17.98
C ARG A 470 -32.08 -20.33 18.89
N ARG A 471 -33.35 -20.37 19.24
CA ARG A 471 -33.99 -19.53 20.25
C ARG A 471 -34.63 -20.44 21.31
N ASP A 472 -35.00 -19.86 22.44
CA ASP A 472 -35.66 -20.59 23.53
C ASP A 472 -36.99 -21.24 23.08
N ASP A 473 -37.62 -20.71 22.03
CA ASP A 473 -38.93 -21.12 21.51
C ASP A 473 -38.89 -21.90 20.17
N ALA A 474 -37.79 -21.85 19.42
CA ALA A 474 -37.67 -22.49 18.10
C ALA A 474 -36.23 -22.54 17.57
N ASP A 475 -35.93 -23.56 16.76
CA ASP A 475 -34.76 -23.62 15.88
C ASP A 475 -35.17 -23.21 14.46
N GLY A 476 -34.30 -22.53 13.73
CA GLY A 476 -34.59 -22.05 12.39
C GLY A 476 -33.34 -21.75 11.56
N SER A 477 -33.57 -21.33 10.31
CA SER A 477 -32.51 -20.82 9.46
C SER A 477 -32.99 -19.61 8.66
N THR A 478 -32.04 -18.77 8.22
CA THR A 478 -32.33 -17.58 7.44
C THR A 478 -31.20 -17.33 6.44
N ASP A 479 -31.57 -17.03 5.20
CA ASP A 479 -30.64 -16.66 4.14
C ASP A 479 -30.41 -15.14 4.18
N LEU A 480 -29.15 -14.76 4.38
CA LEU A 480 -28.68 -13.39 4.47
C LEU A 480 -27.71 -13.06 3.33
N VAL A 481 -27.51 -11.76 3.12
CA VAL A 481 -26.40 -11.19 2.39
C VAL A 481 -25.63 -10.28 3.34
N LEU A 482 -24.32 -10.53 3.47
CA LEU A 482 -23.39 -9.66 4.17
C LEU A 482 -22.70 -8.76 3.13
N LYS A 483 -23.00 -7.47 3.14
CA LYS A 483 -22.29 -6.47 2.32
C LYS A 483 -21.16 -5.88 3.16
N VAL A 484 -19.92 -6.23 2.83
CA VAL A 484 -18.71 -5.71 3.48
C VAL A 484 -18.14 -4.59 2.62
N LYS A 485 -18.15 -3.36 3.15
CA LYS A 485 -17.86 -2.15 2.38
C LYS A 485 -16.36 -1.86 2.30
N PRO A 486 -15.80 -1.56 1.12
CA PRO A 486 -14.49 -0.95 1.01
C PRO A 486 -14.52 0.47 1.59
N LEU A 487 -13.40 0.99 2.07
CA LEU A 487 -13.30 2.40 2.43
C LEU A 487 -13.51 3.29 1.21
N ASP A 488 -13.93 4.52 1.46
CA ASP A 488 -14.06 5.54 0.42
C ASP A 488 -12.70 5.84 -0.25
N GLN A 489 -11.62 5.94 0.53
CA GLN A 489 -10.28 6.17 0.00
C GLN A 489 -9.83 5.05 -0.94
N GLU A 490 -10.19 3.79 -0.67
CA GLU A 490 -9.88 2.66 -1.53
C GLU A 490 -10.57 2.83 -2.90
N VAL A 491 -11.86 3.16 -2.88
CA VAL A 491 -12.64 3.43 -4.10
C VAL A 491 -12.11 4.64 -4.87
N ILE A 492 -11.82 5.75 -4.18
CA ILE A 492 -11.31 6.99 -4.78
C ILE A 492 -9.97 6.73 -5.48
N ILE A 493 -9.08 5.97 -4.83
CA ILE A 493 -7.77 5.60 -5.39
C ILE A 493 -7.95 4.71 -6.62
N GLU A 494 -8.81 3.69 -6.59
CA GLU A 494 -9.02 2.82 -7.75
C GLU A 494 -9.67 3.56 -8.92
N ALA A 495 -10.64 4.46 -8.66
CA ALA A 495 -11.22 5.31 -9.68
C ALA A 495 -10.17 6.23 -10.34
N ALA A 496 -9.27 6.83 -9.54
CA ALA A 496 -8.18 7.66 -10.05
C ALA A 496 -7.15 6.84 -10.87
N LYS A 497 -6.90 5.58 -10.50
CA LYS A 497 -6.07 4.67 -11.29
C LYS A 497 -6.70 4.34 -12.64
N LEU A 498 -8.00 4.05 -12.67
CA LEU A 498 -8.73 3.82 -13.92
C LEU A 498 -8.69 5.05 -14.82
N ALA A 499 -8.90 6.24 -14.26
CA ALA A 499 -8.74 7.50 -14.97
C ALA A 499 -7.32 7.69 -15.54
N SER A 500 -6.29 7.33 -14.76
CA SER A 500 -4.89 7.38 -15.23
C SER A 500 -4.61 6.43 -16.40
N LEU A 501 -5.31 5.29 -16.47
CA LEU A 501 -5.19 4.32 -17.57
C LEU A 501 -5.89 4.78 -18.85
N CYS A 502 -6.88 5.68 -18.74
CA CYS A 502 -7.55 6.28 -19.89
C CYS A 502 -6.63 7.26 -20.65
N GLY A 503 -5.59 7.79 -20.01
CA GLY A 503 -4.68 8.75 -20.62
C GLY A 503 -5.30 10.13 -20.84
N GLY A 504 -4.63 10.96 -21.65
CA GLY A 504 -5.10 12.31 -21.99
C GLY A 504 -5.32 13.22 -20.78
N GLN A 505 -6.24 14.19 -20.91
CA GLN A 505 -6.56 15.14 -19.85
C GLN A 505 -7.23 14.49 -18.63
N VAL A 506 -7.91 13.35 -18.81
CA VAL A 506 -8.57 12.63 -17.70
C VAL A 506 -7.54 12.10 -16.71
N ALA A 507 -6.40 11.60 -17.20
CA ALA A 507 -5.31 11.12 -16.34
C ALA A 507 -4.71 12.23 -15.46
N ASP A 508 -4.67 13.47 -15.95
CA ASP A 508 -4.13 14.61 -15.21
C ASP A 508 -5.16 15.23 -14.25
N LEU A 509 -6.41 15.37 -14.70
CA LEU A 509 -7.44 16.13 -13.98
C LEU A 509 -8.22 15.30 -12.95
N TYR A 510 -8.49 14.02 -13.22
CA TYR A 510 -9.27 13.19 -12.30
C TYR A 510 -8.59 13.05 -10.92
N PRO A 511 -7.27 12.77 -10.81
CA PRO A 511 -6.61 12.66 -9.51
C PRO A 511 -6.66 13.96 -8.70
N ARG A 512 -6.66 15.13 -9.36
CA ARG A 512 -6.76 16.45 -8.71
C ARG A 512 -8.09 16.68 -8.01
N TRP A 513 -9.18 16.16 -8.58
CA TRP A 513 -10.54 16.36 -8.11
C TRP A 513 -11.16 15.12 -7.45
N ARG A 514 -10.37 14.06 -7.23
CA ARG A 514 -10.82 12.73 -6.83
C ARG A 514 -11.67 12.69 -5.56
N ASP A 515 -11.41 13.59 -4.60
CA ASP A 515 -12.15 13.64 -3.32
C ASP A 515 -13.53 14.32 -3.47
N TRP A 516 -13.80 14.92 -4.63
CA TRP A 516 -15.04 15.65 -4.94
C TRP A 516 -15.91 14.93 -5.97
N THR A 517 -15.57 13.70 -6.39
CA THR A 517 -16.36 12.92 -7.36
C THR A 517 -17.57 12.19 -6.74
N GLY A 518 -17.80 12.38 -5.44
CA GLY A 518 -18.96 11.85 -4.73
C GLY A 518 -18.79 10.48 -4.09
N PHE A 519 -17.55 9.95 -4.00
CA PHE A 519 -17.24 8.69 -3.32
C PHE A 519 -16.89 8.86 -1.82
N THR A 520 -16.54 10.07 -1.39
CA THR A 520 -16.15 10.38 0.01
C THR A 520 -17.22 9.96 1.01
N GLY A 521 -16.87 9.13 1.99
CA GLY A 521 -17.77 8.59 3.01
C GLY A 521 -18.75 7.51 2.55
N LEU A 522 -18.59 6.88 1.37
CA LEU A 522 -19.55 5.85 0.89
C LEU A 522 -19.77 4.70 1.89
N HIS A 523 -18.71 4.28 2.59
CA HIS A 523 -18.74 3.14 3.50
C HIS A 523 -19.51 3.41 4.78
N THR A 524 -19.65 4.67 5.18
CA THR A 524 -20.47 5.08 6.33
C THR A 524 -21.88 5.51 5.92
N ARG A 525 -22.04 6.11 4.74
CA ARG A 525 -23.33 6.61 4.23
C ARG A 525 -24.41 5.55 4.15
N GLU A 526 -24.11 4.41 3.53
CA GLU A 526 -25.12 3.35 3.41
C GLU A 526 -25.46 2.74 4.77
N LEU A 527 -24.48 2.56 5.65
CA LEU A 527 -24.73 2.13 7.03
C LEU A 527 -25.67 3.12 7.73
N ALA A 528 -25.50 4.42 7.50
CA ALA A 528 -26.39 5.45 8.04
C ALA A 528 -27.82 5.36 7.49
N VAL A 529 -28.01 5.07 6.19
CA VAL A 529 -29.33 4.81 5.60
C VAL A 529 -30.07 3.70 6.34
N TYR A 530 -29.39 2.59 6.66
CA TYR A 530 -29.98 1.49 7.42
C TYR A 530 -30.22 1.84 8.91
N ARG A 531 -29.33 2.64 9.54
CA ARG A 531 -29.50 3.08 10.93
C ARG A 531 -30.64 4.06 11.13
N HIS A 532 -30.82 4.99 10.20
CA HIS A 532 -31.82 6.06 10.25
C HIS A 532 -33.08 5.73 9.43
N ALA A 533 -33.33 4.45 9.15
CA ALA A 533 -34.47 4.01 8.34
C ALA A 533 -35.82 4.27 9.03
N GLU A 534 -36.39 5.46 8.84
CA GLU A 534 -37.77 5.83 9.19
C GLU A 534 -38.80 5.03 8.36
N PRO A 535 -40.10 5.00 8.75
CA PRO A 535 -41.09 4.12 8.12
C PRO A 535 -41.14 4.17 6.59
N ALA A 536 -41.04 5.36 5.98
CA ALA A 536 -41.06 5.51 4.52
C ALA A 536 -39.82 4.90 3.84
N LEU A 537 -38.63 5.08 4.43
CA LEU A 537 -37.38 4.50 3.92
C LEU A 537 -37.33 3.00 4.19
N ARG A 538 -37.74 2.55 5.39
CA ARG A 538 -37.83 1.13 5.75
C ARG A 538 -38.77 0.35 4.83
N ALA A 539 -39.84 0.99 4.34
CA ALA A 539 -40.78 0.36 3.42
C ALA A 539 -40.17 -0.02 2.05
N VAL A 540 -39.05 0.60 1.66
CA VAL A 540 -38.36 0.31 0.39
C VAL A 540 -37.02 -0.39 0.58
N LEU A 541 -36.54 -0.57 1.81
CA LEU A 541 -35.31 -1.31 2.07
C LEU A 541 -35.56 -2.82 2.12
N PRO A 542 -34.56 -3.66 1.82
CA PRO A 542 -34.55 -5.04 2.29
C PRO A 542 -34.66 -5.09 3.80
N ARG A 543 -35.23 -6.16 4.33
CA ARG A 543 -35.19 -6.50 5.75
C ARG A 543 -33.73 -6.54 6.19
N ALA A 544 -33.36 -5.59 7.03
CA ALA A 544 -32.05 -5.51 7.64
C ALA A 544 -32.04 -6.31 8.94
N TYR A 545 -30.97 -7.07 9.14
CA TYR A 545 -30.69 -7.80 10.37
C TYR A 545 -29.69 -7.05 11.25
N GLY A 546 -28.93 -6.12 10.68
CA GLY A 546 -28.12 -5.19 11.45
C GLY A 546 -26.98 -4.59 10.63
N VAL A 547 -26.29 -3.64 11.25
CA VAL A 547 -25.05 -3.08 10.72
C VAL A 547 -23.94 -3.23 11.76
N HIS A 548 -22.73 -3.49 11.32
CA HIS A 548 -21.54 -3.53 12.16
C HIS A 548 -20.53 -2.52 11.64
N GLU A 549 -19.97 -1.76 12.57
CA GLU A 549 -18.92 -0.79 12.31
C GLU A 549 -17.83 -0.96 13.35
N ASP A 550 -16.62 -1.25 12.88
CA ASP A 550 -15.40 -1.25 13.65
C ASP A 550 -14.32 -0.52 12.84
N ALA A 551 -14.16 0.77 13.13
CA ALA A 551 -13.19 1.62 12.48
C ALA A 551 -11.74 1.17 12.75
N ALA A 552 -11.46 0.48 13.86
CA ALA A 552 -10.12 0.00 14.18
C ALA A 552 -9.71 -1.20 13.30
N ARG A 553 -10.70 -1.96 12.82
CA ARG A 553 -10.53 -3.10 11.90
C ARG A 553 -10.93 -2.78 10.45
N GLU A 554 -11.32 -1.52 10.19
CA GLU A 554 -11.95 -1.06 8.94
C GLU A 554 -13.10 -1.97 8.47
N ALA A 555 -13.89 -2.46 9.43
CA ALA A 555 -14.99 -3.38 9.20
C ALA A 555 -16.32 -2.61 9.14
N TYR A 556 -16.91 -2.51 7.95
CA TYR A 556 -18.20 -1.86 7.74
C TYR A 556 -19.12 -2.86 7.04
N VAL A 557 -20.04 -3.48 7.80
CA VAL A 557 -20.84 -4.62 7.33
C VAL A 557 -22.33 -4.32 7.48
N ILE A 558 -23.09 -4.64 6.44
CA ILE A 558 -24.56 -4.64 6.48
C ILE A 558 -25.03 -6.09 6.32
N ALA A 559 -25.80 -6.58 7.29
CA ALA A 559 -26.49 -7.86 7.19
C ALA A 559 -27.95 -7.60 6.79
N MET A 560 -28.36 -8.10 5.63
CA MET A 560 -29.72 -7.95 5.10
C MET A 560 -30.24 -9.28 4.56
N GLU A 561 -31.54 -9.39 4.33
CA GLU A 561 -32.11 -10.57 3.69
C GLU A 561 -31.48 -10.82 2.31
N ARG A 562 -31.38 -12.09 1.94
CA ARG A 562 -31.09 -12.46 0.55
C ARG A 562 -32.36 -12.35 -0.30
N LEU A 563 -32.36 -11.41 -1.24
CA LEU A 563 -33.45 -11.30 -2.21
C LEU A 563 -33.50 -12.57 -3.07
N GLY A 564 -34.67 -13.24 -3.10
CA GLY A 564 -34.87 -14.57 -3.68
C GLY A 564 -35.86 -14.62 -4.84
N PRO A 565 -36.34 -15.81 -5.23
CA PRO A 565 -37.16 -16.03 -6.43
C PRO A 565 -38.51 -15.28 -6.49
N GLY A 566 -39.00 -14.78 -5.35
CA GLY A 566 -40.24 -13.99 -5.26
C GLY A 566 -40.09 -12.50 -5.62
N VAL A 567 -38.88 -12.09 -6.01
CA VAL A 567 -38.54 -10.72 -6.38
C VAL A 567 -38.39 -10.61 -7.90
N LEU A 568 -39.07 -9.65 -8.50
CA LEU A 568 -39.02 -9.34 -9.93
C LEU A 568 -37.87 -8.35 -10.20
N HIS A 569 -37.26 -8.45 -11.38
CA HIS A 569 -36.28 -7.47 -11.92
C HIS A 569 -34.95 -7.33 -11.18
N LEU A 570 -34.55 -8.33 -10.39
CA LEU A 570 -33.23 -8.36 -9.75
C LEU A 570 -32.12 -8.41 -10.82
N ASP A 571 -31.22 -7.40 -10.84
CA ASP A 571 -30.12 -7.23 -11.80
C ASP A 571 -30.56 -7.24 -13.29
N SER A 572 -31.64 -6.53 -13.59
CA SER A 572 -32.31 -6.55 -14.92
C SER A 572 -31.88 -5.41 -15.87
N ALA A 573 -30.74 -4.77 -15.64
CA ALA A 573 -30.30 -3.62 -16.44
C ALA A 573 -30.05 -3.93 -17.93
N GLY A 574 -29.73 -5.19 -18.24
CA GLY A 574 -29.58 -5.70 -19.60
C GLY A 574 -30.88 -6.09 -20.30
N THR A 575 -32.01 -6.14 -19.58
CA THR A 575 -33.31 -6.61 -20.09
C THR A 575 -34.44 -5.63 -19.75
N PRO A 576 -34.36 -4.35 -20.16
CA PRO A 576 -35.35 -3.33 -19.84
C PRO A 576 -36.76 -3.67 -20.37
N GLU A 577 -36.89 -4.46 -21.42
CA GLU A 577 -38.16 -4.91 -22.00
C GLU A 577 -39.05 -5.71 -21.03
N GLN A 578 -38.49 -6.20 -19.92
CA GLN A 578 -39.25 -6.87 -18.85
C GLN A 578 -40.02 -5.87 -17.95
N TRP A 579 -39.68 -4.58 -18.00
CA TRP A 579 -40.30 -3.53 -17.19
C TRP A 579 -41.62 -3.04 -17.78
N ARG A 580 -42.74 -3.58 -17.28
CA ARG A 580 -44.09 -3.16 -17.63
C ARG A 580 -44.52 -1.86 -16.93
N PRO A 581 -45.56 -1.15 -17.44
CA PRO A 581 -46.03 0.11 -16.85
C PRO A 581 -46.34 0.04 -15.35
N GLU A 582 -46.91 -1.07 -14.88
CA GLU A 582 -47.21 -1.30 -13.46
C GLU A 582 -45.94 -1.45 -12.61
N HIS A 583 -44.87 -2.03 -13.16
CA HIS A 583 -43.57 -2.16 -12.49
C HIS A 583 -42.92 -0.79 -12.32
N LEU A 584 -42.96 0.03 -13.38
CA LEU A 584 -42.48 1.40 -13.36
C LEU A 584 -43.25 2.25 -12.36
N ALA A 585 -44.58 2.15 -12.35
CA ALA A 585 -45.41 2.88 -11.41
C ALA A 585 -45.10 2.50 -9.96
N ALA A 586 -44.87 1.22 -9.68
CA ALA A 586 -44.47 0.74 -8.36
C ALA A 586 -43.11 1.30 -7.91
N ALA A 587 -42.10 1.28 -8.79
CA ALA A 587 -40.79 1.85 -8.50
C ALA A 587 -40.86 3.37 -8.26
N VAL A 588 -41.56 4.10 -9.13
CA VAL A 588 -41.74 5.56 -9.05
C VAL A 588 -42.47 5.96 -7.77
N ARG A 589 -43.59 5.31 -7.43
CA ARG A 589 -44.33 5.59 -6.18
C ARG A 589 -43.53 5.23 -4.94
N GLY A 590 -42.81 4.10 -4.97
CA GLY A 590 -41.97 3.65 -3.86
C GLY A 590 -40.91 4.69 -3.50
N ILE A 591 -40.12 5.12 -4.47
CA ILE A 591 -39.05 6.10 -4.21
C ILE A 591 -39.62 7.50 -3.93
N ALA A 592 -40.74 7.87 -4.54
CA ALA A 592 -41.43 9.13 -4.23
C ALA A 592 -41.88 9.21 -2.77
N GLY A 593 -42.26 8.10 -2.14
CA GLY A 593 -42.57 8.05 -0.71
C GLY A 593 -41.36 8.39 0.17
N VAL A 594 -40.16 7.92 -0.19
CA VAL A 594 -38.92 8.31 0.48
C VAL A 594 -38.64 9.79 0.27
N HIS A 595 -38.73 10.25 -0.98
CA HIS A 595 -38.53 11.66 -1.31
C HIS A 595 -39.44 12.59 -0.52
N ALA A 596 -40.72 12.25 -0.39
CA ALA A 596 -41.69 13.03 0.37
C ALA A 596 -41.32 13.10 1.86
N ALA A 597 -40.92 11.98 2.46
CA ALA A 597 -40.60 11.91 3.88
C ALA A 597 -39.34 12.70 4.28
N PHE A 598 -38.41 12.86 3.34
CA PHE A 598 -37.12 13.52 3.58
C PHE A 598 -37.00 14.91 2.93
N LEU A 599 -38.03 15.39 2.25
CA LEU A 599 -37.99 16.66 1.55
C LEU A 599 -37.82 17.83 2.51
N GLY A 600 -36.84 18.70 2.23
CA GLY A 600 -36.57 19.89 3.05
C GLY A 600 -35.81 19.62 4.36
N ARG A 601 -35.48 18.36 4.67
CA ARG A 601 -34.73 17.98 5.89
C ARG A 601 -33.21 18.08 5.70
N HIS A 602 -32.73 19.19 5.11
CA HIS A 602 -31.34 19.31 4.63
C HIS A 602 -30.30 19.17 5.74
N ASP A 603 -30.49 19.85 6.87
CA ASP A 603 -29.51 19.87 7.97
C ASP A 603 -29.37 18.50 8.63
N GLU A 604 -30.50 17.80 8.78
CA GLU A 604 -30.54 16.44 9.30
C GLU A 604 -29.81 15.47 8.38
N LEU A 605 -30.13 15.50 7.08
CA LEU A 605 -29.50 14.63 6.09
C LEU A 605 -28.00 14.88 5.97
N ARG A 606 -27.55 16.15 6.02
CA ARG A 606 -26.11 16.50 5.99
C ARG A 606 -25.34 15.93 7.18
N ALA A 607 -25.98 15.77 8.34
CA ALA A 607 -25.32 15.26 9.53
C ALA A 607 -24.79 13.82 9.37
N TRP A 608 -25.43 13.00 8.54
CA TRP A 608 -25.06 11.59 8.37
C TRP A 608 -24.80 11.15 6.91
N LEU A 609 -25.14 11.97 5.91
CA LEU A 609 -24.74 11.75 4.51
C LEU A 609 -23.35 12.32 4.18
N GLY A 610 -22.81 13.22 5.01
CA GLY A 610 -21.50 13.82 4.77
C GLY A 610 -21.49 14.87 3.66
N PRO A 611 -20.39 15.02 2.90
CA PRO A 611 -20.24 16.10 1.92
C PRO A 611 -21.26 16.02 0.77
N VAL A 612 -21.98 17.11 0.54
CA VAL A 612 -22.93 17.27 -0.58
C VAL A 612 -22.29 18.14 -1.67
N GLN A 613 -22.65 17.92 -2.94
CA GLN A 613 -22.22 18.78 -4.03
C GLN A 613 -22.84 20.19 -3.93
N SER A 614 -22.07 21.19 -4.36
CA SER A 614 -22.48 22.59 -4.44
C SER A 614 -22.19 23.17 -5.82
N ALA A 615 -22.84 24.28 -6.17
CA ALA A 615 -22.57 24.99 -7.43
C ALA A 615 -21.11 25.41 -7.56
N GLU A 616 -20.49 25.80 -6.45
CA GLU A 616 -19.06 26.14 -6.40
C GLU A 616 -18.19 24.95 -6.79
N ARG A 617 -18.40 23.77 -6.17
CA ARG A 617 -17.62 22.56 -6.46
C ARG A 617 -17.84 22.07 -7.89
N MET A 618 -19.09 22.04 -8.34
CA MET A 618 -19.41 21.62 -9.70
C MET A 618 -18.82 22.56 -10.74
N THR A 619 -18.81 23.86 -10.48
CA THR A 619 -18.15 24.87 -11.32
C THR A 619 -16.64 24.68 -11.36
N ALA A 620 -16.01 24.45 -10.21
CA ALA A 620 -14.58 24.22 -10.12
C ALA A 620 -14.14 22.97 -10.91
N MET A 621 -14.94 21.90 -10.88
CA MET A 621 -14.68 20.65 -11.59
C MET A 621 -15.03 20.69 -13.09
N ARG A 622 -15.42 21.84 -13.66
CA ARG A 622 -15.82 21.92 -15.08
C ARG A 622 -14.75 21.40 -16.04
N GLU A 623 -13.47 21.62 -15.73
CA GLU A 623 -12.36 21.07 -16.53
C GLU A 623 -12.34 19.54 -16.52
N LEU A 624 -12.65 18.90 -15.38
CA LEU A 624 -12.74 17.45 -15.28
C LEU A 624 -13.91 16.92 -16.10
N TRP A 625 -15.08 17.54 -15.99
CA TRP A 625 -16.27 17.14 -16.74
C TRP A 625 -16.06 17.29 -18.26
N GLY A 626 -15.37 18.36 -18.68
CA GLY A 626 -14.97 18.55 -20.06
C GLY A 626 -14.01 17.48 -20.55
N ALA A 627 -13.01 17.11 -19.74
CA ALA A 627 -12.06 16.05 -20.07
C ALA A 627 -12.73 14.68 -20.17
N LEU A 628 -13.63 14.34 -19.25
CA LEU A 628 -14.39 13.09 -19.30
C LEU A 628 -15.30 13.00 -20.54
N LEU A 629 -15.90 14.12 -20.94
CA LEU A 629 -16.69 14.20 -22.16
C LEU A 629 -15.82 14.05 -23.42
N GLU A 630 -14.67 14.72 -23.46
CA GLU A 630 -13.74 14.63 -24.60
C GLU A 630 -13.20 13.19 -24.75
N HIS A 631 -12.87 12.55 -23.62
CA HIS A 631 -12.53 11.13 -23.58
C HIS A 631 -13.64 10.25 -24.15
N ALA A 632 -14.88 10.44 -23.66
CA ALA A 632 -16.03 9.67 -24.14
C ALA A 632 -16.27 9.84 -25.65
N ALA A 633 -16.18 11.07 -26.18
CA ALA A 633 -16.39 11.35 -27.60
C ALA A 633 -15.24 10.83 -28.49
N THR A 634 -14.01 10.80 -27.97
CA THR A 634 -12.83 10.37 -28.72
C THR A 634 -12.69 8.86 -28.75
N GLU A 635 -12.79 8.21 -27.59
CA GLU A 635 -12.56 6.77 -27.44
C GLU A 635 -13.80 5.94 -27.76
N HIS A 636 -15.00 6.53 -27.61
CA HIS A 636 -16.29 5.86 -27.81
C HIS A 636 -17.25 6.67 -28.70
N PRO A 637 -16.88 6.99 -29.96
CA PRO A 637 -17.73 7.74 -30.88
C PRO A 637 -19.06 7.03 -31.21
N GLU A 638 -19.12 5.71 -31.02
CA GLU A 638 -20.34 4.91 -31.11
C GLU A 638 -21.34 5.16 -29.96
N LEU A 639 -20.85 5.64 -28.81
CA LEU A 639 -21.65 6.01 -27.65
C LEU A 639 -21.99 7.50 -27.67
N VAL A 640 -21.02 8.34 -28.02
CA VAL A 640 -21.16 9.81 -28.04
C VAL A 640 -20.72 10.36 -29.38
N ASP A 641 -21.67 10.45 -30.32
CA ASP A 641 -21.40 11.03 -31.63
C ASP A 641 -21.12 12.55 -31.57
N ALA A 642 -20.67 13.13 -32.69
CA ALA A 642 -20.30 14.55 -32.72
C ALA A 642 -21.46 15.51 -32.37
N ALA A 643 -22.71 15.14 -32.65
CA ALA A 643 -23.88 15.95 -32.32
C ALA A 643 -24.18 15.91 -30.81
N SER A 644 -24.13 14.71 -30.24
CA SER A 644 -24.30 14.42 -28.82
C SER A 644 -23.19 15.06 -28.00
N ALA A 645 -21.94 14.99 -28.46
CA ALA A 645 -20.80 15.64 -27.84
C ALA A 645 -20.97 17.16 -27.77
N ARG A 646 -21.46 17.81 -28.85
CA ARG A 646 -21.76 19.26 -28.83
C ARG A 646 -22.83 19.61 -27.81
N ARG A 647 -23.88 18.79 -27.71
CA ARG A 647 -24.97 19.02 -26.75
C ARG A 647 -24.49 18.86 -25.30
N LEU A 648 -23.79 17.77 -24.99
CA LEU A 648 -23.22 17.54 -23.67
C LEU A 648 -22.17 18.61 -23.32
N ARG A 649 -21.39 19.10 -24.29
CA ARG A 649 -20.40 20.16 -24.07
C ARG A 649 -21.08 21.46 -23.63
N ARG A 650 -22.19 21.85 -24.27
CA ARG A 650 -23.01 22.99 -23.84
C ARG A 650 -23.49 22.81 -22.39
N ILE A 651 -23.98 21.62 -22.04
CA ILE A 651 -24.41 21.32 -20.67
C ILE A 651 -23.24 21.48 -19.68
N VAL A 652 -22.04 20.98 -20.01
CA VAL A 652 -20.84 21.14 -19.17
C VAL A 652 -20.42 22.61 -19.02
N GLU A 653 -20.45 23.38 -20.11
CA GLU A 653 -20.08 24.80 -20.11
C GLU A 653 -21.04 25.65 -19.25
N GLU A 654 -22.34 25.32 -19.28
CA GLU A 654 -23.39 26.02 -18.56
C GLU A 654 -23.53 25.59 -17.07
N ILE A 655 -22.72 24.65 -16.57
CA ILE A 655 -22.75 24.18 -15.16
C ILE A 655 -22.90 25.31 -14.13
N PRO A 656 -22.12 26.43 -14.21
CA PRO A 656 -22.23 27.50 -13.22
C PRO A 656 -23.63 28.11 -13.13
N ARG A 657 -24.37 28.13 -14.24
CA ARG A 657 -25.72 28.67 -14.31
C ARG A 657 -26.76 27.66 -13.85
N TRP A 658 -26.77 26.46 -14.45
CA TRP A 658 -27.85 25.51 -14.21
C TRP A 658 -27.70 24.74 -12.91
N TRP A 659 -26.47 24.51 -12.43
CA TRP A 659 -26.27 23.90 -11.11
C TRP A 659 -26.65 24.84 -9.97
N GLY A 660 -26.41 26.15 -10.13
CA GLY A 660 -26.88 27.14 -9.17
C GLY A 660 -28.41 27.13 -9.03
N ARG A 661 -29.12 26.96 -10.16
CA ARG A 661 -30.57 26.78 -10.17
C ARG A 661 -30.99 25.47 -9.50
N LEU A 662 -30.34 24.35 -9.83
CA LEU A 662 -30.60 23.04 -9.21
C LEU A 662 -30.36 23.06 -7.69
N GLU A 663 -29.29 23.70 -7.22
CA GLU A 663 -28.96 23.82 -5.80
C GLU A 663 -30.01 24.63 -5.02
N SER A 664 -30.66 25.60 -5.67
CA SER A 664 -31.75 26.41 -5.07
C SER A 664 -33.08 25.67 -4.93
N MET A 665 -33.25 24.52 -5.58
CA MET A 665 -34.49 23.76 -5.55
C MET A 665 -34.64 22.93 -4.26
N PRO A 666 -35.87 22.55 -3.87
CA PRO A 666 -36.09 21.66 -2.73
C PRO A 666 -35.38 20.31 -2.92
N ARG A 667 -34.49 19.98 -1.98
CA ARG A 667 -33.75 18.70 -1.96
C ARG A 667 -34.29 17.73 -0.90
N THR A 668 -34.06 16.45 -1.15
CA THR A 668 -34.44 15.31 -0.31
C THR A 668 -33.34 14.26 -0.30
N LEU A 669 -33.51 13.20 0.48
CA LEU A 669 -32.70 11.99 0.38
C LEU A 669 -32.98 11.32 -0.97
N VAL A 670 -31.94 11.17 -1.79
CA VAL A 670 -32.00 10.40 -3.04
C VAL A 670 -31.08 9.18 -2.93
N HIS A 671 -31.43 8.12 -3.64
CA HIS A 671 -30.60 6.92 -3.78
C HIS A 671 -29.36 7.21 -4.63
N ASN A 672 -29.48 8.05 -5.66
CA ASN A 672 -28.39 8.55 -6.53
C ASN A 672 -27.59 7.46 -7.27
N ASP A 673 -28.21 6.28 -7.39
CA ASP A 673 -27.81 5.14 -8.24
C ASP A 673 -29.08 4.29 -8.51
N PHE A 674 -30.22 4.96 -8.72
CA PHE A 674 -31.56 4.35 -8.72
C PHE A 674 -31.86 3.69 -10.07
N ASN A 675 -31.25 2.53 -10.31
CA ASN A 675 -31.38 1.78 -11.55
C ASN A 675 -31.58 0.27 -11.30
N PRO A 676 -31.98 -0.52 -12.31
CA PRO A 676 -32.31 -1.95 -12.16
C PRO A 676 -31.19 -2.89 -11.66
N ARG A 677 -29.96 -2.40 -11.49
CA ARG A 677 -28.87 -3.16 -10.83
C ARG A 677 -28.93 -3.07 -9.30
N ASN A 678 -29.66 -2.09 -8.79
CA ASN A 678 -29.68 -1.71 -7.37
C ASN A 678 -31.09 -1.75 -6.76
N ILE A 679 -32.10 -1.98 -7.60
CA ILE A 679 -33.50 -2.05 -7.19
C ILE A 679 -34.18 -3.29 -7.77
N ALA A 680 -35.26 -3.70 -7.13
CA ALA A 680 -36.11 -4.79 -7.57
C ALA A 680 -37.55 -4.60 -7.04
N LEU A 681 -38.49 -5.46 -7.41
CA LEU A 681 -39.89 -5.39 -6.96
C LEU A 681 -40.33 -6.67 -6.28
N ARG A 682 -40.95 -6.60 -5.10
CA ARG A 682 -41.65 -7.75 -4.50
C ARG A 682 -42.98 -7.97 -5.19
N SER A 683 -43.23 -9.21 -5.60
CA SER A 683 -44.55 -9.64 -6.07
C SER A 683 -45.56 -9.63 -4.92
N PRO A 684 -46.80 -9.19 -5.15
CA PRO A 684 -47.89 -9.32 -4.19
C PRO A 684 -48.49 -10.73 -4.27
N THR A 685 -48.18 -11.66 -3.36
CA THR A 685 -48.93 -12.95 -3.22
C THR A 685 -48.59 -13.76 -1.95
N PRO A 686 -49.43 -14.76 -1.55
CA PRO A 686 -49.86 -15.03 -0.19
C PRO A 686 -48.77 -15.65 0.70
N HIS A 687 -48.88 -15.36 1.99
CA HIS A 687 -48.13 -15.98 3.07
C HIS A 687 -48.03 -17.51 2.88
N SER A 688 -46.80 -18.03 2.83
CA SER A 688 -46.50 -19.42 3.19
C SER A 688 -45.38 -19.36 4.23
N PRO A 689 -45.61 -19.86 5.45
CA PRO A 689 -44.70 -19.67 6.56
C PRO A 689 -43.49 -20.60 6.41
N GLY A 690 -42.31 -20.03 6.24
CA GLY A 690 -41.03 -20.72 6.45
C GLY A 690 -40.65 -20.85 7.93
N THR A 691 -41.64 -20.96 8.82
CA THR A 691 -41.44 -21.12 10.27
C THR A 691 -42.21 -22.33 10.74
N HIS A 692 -41.51 -23.44 10.96
CA HIS A 692 -42.05 -24.56 11.73
C HIS A 692 -42.10 -24.14 13.20
N PHE A 693 -43.31 -23.92 13.72
CA PHE A 693 -43.56 -23.62 15.13
C PHE A 693 -44.20 -24.83 15.83
N SER A 694 -43.71 -25.15 17.01
CA SER A 694 -44.35 -26.03 17.99
C SER A 694 -44.03 -25.49 19.39
N GLY A 695 -45.04 -24.97 20.10
CA GLY A 695 -44.94 -24.58 21.53
C GLY A 695 -45.86 -25.44 22.42
N PRO A 696 -46.15 -25.07 23.68
CA PRO A 696 -45.51 -24.08 24.57
C PRO A 696 -45.30 -24.60 26.03
N HIS A 697 -44.63 -23.83 26.92
CA HIS A 697 -45.02 -23.59 28.33
C HIS A 697 -44.11 -22.55 29.04
N SER A 698 -44.73 -21.51 29.63
CA SER A 698 -44.19 -20.49 30.59
C SER A 698 -44.38 -20.97 32.07
N PRO A 699 -43.85 -20.35 33.18
CA PRO A 699 -43.59 -18.89 33.41
C PRO A 699 -42.41 -18.43 34.35
N ASP A 700 -41.88 -17.21 34.10
CA ASP A 700 -41.69 -16.00 34.98
C ASP A 700 -40.85 -16.03 36.32
N PRO A 701 -40.50 -14.89 37.00
CA PRO A 701 -39.40 -13.91 36.76
C PRO A 701 -38.49 -13.63 37.99
N HIS A 702 -37.40 -12.82 37.87
CA HIS A 702 -36.90 -11.78 38.84
C HIS A 702 -35.53 -11.11 38.48
N SER A 703 -35.40 -9.80 38.76
CA SER A 703 -34.37 -8.78 38.41
C SER A 703 -33.22 -8.59 39.47
N PRO A 704 -32.39 -7.49 39.55
CA PRO A 704 -31.61 -6.66 38.58
C PRO A 704 -30.12 -6.27 38.99
N GLY A 705 -29.31 -5.78 38.01
CA GLY A 705 -28.29 -4.67 38.13
C GLY A 705 -26.77 -5.00 38.29
N PRO A 706 -25.78 -4.07 38.08
CA PRO A 706 -25.69 -2.83 37.27
C PRO A 706 -24.39 -2.69 36.37
N HIS A 707 -24.28 -1.54 35.67
CA HIS A 707 -23.41 -1.09 34.56
C HIS A 707 -21.87 -0.97 34.81
N SER A 708 -20.97 -1.14 33.82
CA SER A 708 -20.53 -0.17 32.77
C SER A 708 -19.31 -0.74 31.97
N PRO A 709 -18.71 -0.10 30.92
CA PRO A 709 -19.20 0.40 29.63
C PRO A 709 -18.56 -0.38 28.44
N ALA A 710 -19.37 -0.81 27.46
CA ALA A 710 -18.86 -1.32 26.17
C ALA A 710 -19.80 -0.89 25.05
N THR A 711 -19.21 -0.49 23.92
CA THR A 711 -19.85 -0.15 22.64
C THR A 711 -21.04 -1.06 22.33
N ARG A 712 -22.25 -0.52 22.47
CA ARG A 712 -23.51 -1.25 22.23
C ARG A 712 -23.98 -1.06 20.78
N PRO A 713 -24.51 -2.10 20.12
CA PRO A 713 -25.33 -1.91 18.93
C PRO A 713 -26.55 -1.03 19.27
N VAL A 714 -26.81 -0.03 18.43
CA VAL A 714 -27.90 0.95 18.60
C VAL A 714 -29.25 0.25 18.38
N PRO A 715 -30.27 0.42 19.24
CA PRO A 715 -31.53 -0.31 19.16
C PRO A 715 -32.36 0.03 17.89
N PHE A 716 -32.59 -0.95 17.01
CA PHE A 716 -33.72 -0.98 16.07
C PHE A 716 -35.02 -1.16 16.86
N ALA A 717 -35.95 -0.19 16.75
CA ALA A 717 -37.28 -0.31 17.34
C ALA A 717 -38.09 -1.42 16.64
N PRO A 718 -38.69 -2.38 17.37
CA PRO A 718 -39.40 -3.50 16.78
C PRO A 718 -40.87 -3.13 16.58
N GLU A 719 -41.18 -2.37 15.53
CA GLU A 719 -42.55 -2.29 15.03
C GLU A 719 -42.50 -2.31 13.50
N HIS A 720 -42.61 -3.51 12.92
CA HIS A 720 -43.08 -3.67 11.56
C HIS A 720 -44.61 -3.68 11.60
N PRO A 721 -45.29 -2.86 10.80
CA PRO A 721 -46.73 -2.96 10.64
C PRO A 721 -47.03 -4.15 9.72
N ASP A 722 -46.95 -5.38 10.23
CA ASP A 722 -47.52 -6.55 9.53
C ASP A 722 -49.06 -6.54 9.56
N ALA A 723 -49.67 -5.53 10.18
CA ALA A 723 -51.11 -5.40 10.33
C ALA A 723 -51.80 -4.44 9.33
N ALA A 724 -51.13 -3.95 8.27
CA ALA A 724 -51.80 -3.10 7.28
C ALA A 724 -51.35 -3.35 5.83
N LEU A 725 -52.36 -3.51 4.96
CA LEU A 725 -52.36 -3.38 3.50
C LEU A 725 -52.27 -4.68 2.67
N HIS A 726 -53.46 -5.28 2.47
CA HIS A 726 -53.81 -5.99 1.25
C HIS A 726 -53.68 -5.06 0.04
N SER A 727 -52.49 -5.02 -0.57
CA SER A 727 -52.25 -4.36 -1.86
C SER A 727 -51.87 -5.41 -2.89
N SER A 728 -52.63 -5.48 -3.99
CA SER A 728 -52.37 -6.34 -5.16
C SER A 728 -51.26 -5.81 -6.08
N ALA A 729 -50.58 -4.72 -5.72
CA ALA A 729 -49.54 -4.09 -6.52
C ALA A 729 -48.11 -4.47 -6.05
N PRO A 730 -47.14 -4.61 -6.99
CA PRO A 730 -45.73 -4.81 -6.65
C PRO A 730 -45.18 -3.70 -5.75
N ARG A 731 -44.21 -4.02 -4.90
CA ARG A 731 -43.57 -3.06 -3.98
C ARG A 731 -42.08 -2.92 -4.24
N LEU A 732 -41.58 -1.69 -4.25
CA LEU A 732 -40.15 -1.39 -4.45
C LEU A 732 -39.29 -1.99 -3.33
N VAL A 733 -38.15 -2.55 -3.72
CA VAL A 733 -37.03 -2.87 -2.83
C VAL A 733 -35.75 -2.30 -3.45
N ALA A 734 -35.19 -1.26 -2.84
CA ALA A 734 -33.92 -0.65 -3.20
C ALA A 734 -32.83 -1.12 -2.21
N TYR A 735 -31.84 -1.87 -2.70
CA TYR A 735 -30.92 -2.66 -1.87
C TYR A 735 -29.45 -2.21 -1.93
N ASP A 736 -29.11 -1.20 -2.74
CA ASP A 736 -27.74 -0.69 -2.85
C ASP A 736 -27.65 0.83 -2.73
N TRP A 737 -27.65 1.34 -1.49
CA TRP A 737 -27.67 2.78 -1.20
C TRP A 737 -26.26 3.40 -1.06
N GLU A 738 -25.23 2.81 -1.69
CA GLU A 738 -23.81 3.23 -1.59
C GLU A 738 -23.57 4.69 -1.98
N LEU A 739 -24.36 5.21 -2.93
CA LEU A 739 -24.19 6.56 -3.48
C LEU A 739 -25.21 7.58 -2.96
N ALA A 740 -26.01 7.19 -1.96
CA ALA A 740 -27.05 8.03 -1.39
C ALA A 740 -26.53 9.42 -1.00
N THR A 741 -27.32 10.44 -1.30
CA THR A 741 -26.94 11.84 -1.04
C THR A 741 -28.15 12.76 -0.96
N LEU A 742 -27.91 14.05 -0.71
CA LEU A 742 -28.91 15.09 -0.72
C LEU A 742 -29.00 15.71 -2.12
N HIS A 743 -30.15 15.57 -2.78
CA HIS A 743 -30.37 16.10 -4.14
C HIS A 743 -31.85 16.42 -4.40
N VAL A 744 -32.17 17.02 -5.56
CA VAL A 744 -33.56 17.17 -5.99
C VAL A 744 -34.20 15.78 -6.24
N PRO A 745 -35.49 15.57 -5.90
CA PRO A 745 -36.14 14.26 -5.98
C PRO A 745 -36.18 13.67 -7.39
N GLN A 746 -36.13 14.51 -8.43
CA GLN A 746 -36.15 14.07 -9.82
C GLN A 746 -34.88 13.31 -10.24
N ARG A 747 -33.80 13.36 -9.44
CA ARG A 747 -32.52 12.71 -9.76
C ARG A 747 -32.61 11.20 -9.88
N ASP A 748 -33.33 10.56 -8.96
CA ASP A 748 -33.56 9.12 -9.03
C ASP A 748 -34.49 8.76 -10.19
N LEU A 749 -35.48 9.61 -10.48
CA LEU A 749 -36.35 9.42 -11.64
C LEU A 749 -35.58 9.52 -12.96
N ALA A 750 -34.72 10.52 -13.12
CA ALA A 750 -33.89 10.70 -14.33
C ALA A 750 -33.06 9.46 -14.65
N GLU A 751 -32.42 8.89 -13.63
CA GLU A 751 -31.61 7.68 -13.78
C GLU A 751 -32.45 6.43 -14.03
N LEU A 752 -33.55 6.24 -13.30
CA LEU A 752 -34.46 5.12 -13.58
C LEU A 752 -34.92 5.14 -15.04
N LEU A 753 -35.40 6.29 -15.51
CA LEU A 753 -35.92 6.44 -16.86
C LEU A 753 -34.84 6.18 -17.93
N ALA A 754 -33.61 6.64 -17.71
CA ALA A 754 -32.49 6.33 -18.59
C ALA A 754 -32.21 4.83 -18.70
N PHE A 755 -32.41 4.08 -17.62
CA PHE A 755 -32.19 2.63 -17.59
C PHE A 755 -33.37 1.79 -18.06
N VAL A 756 -34.61 2.23 -17.92
CA VAL A 756 -35.78 1.36 -18.18
C VAL A 756 -36.55 1.73 -19.46
N LEU A 757 -36.44 2.97 -19.94
CA LEU A 757 -37.09 3.37 -21.18
C LEU A 757 -36.27 2.96 -22.42
N PRO A 758 -36.94 2.68 -23.54
CA PRO A 758 -36.26 2.40 -24.79
C PRO A 758 -35.69 3.69 -25.43
N PRO A 759 -34.67 3.61 -26.30
CA PRO A 759 -34.06 4.77 -26.95
C PRO A 759 -35.00 5.62 -27.83
N ASP A 760 -36.17 5.09 -28.18
CA ASP A 760 -37.22 5.75 -28.95
C ASP A 760 -38.37 6.29 -28.08
N ALA A 761 -38.18 6.37 -26.76
CA ALA A 761 -39.18 6.86 -25.82
C ALA A 761 -39.83 8.18 -26.29
N GLY A 762 -41.16 8.24 -26.16
CA GLY A 762 -41.97 9.40 -26.51
C GLY A 762 -42.16 10.36 -25.33
N GLU A 763 -42.34 11.64 -25.64
CA GLU A 763 -42.57 12.70 -24.64
C GLU A 763 -43.74 12.38 -23.70
N SER A 764 -44.88 11.94 -24.25
CA SER A 764 -46.08 11.65 -23.46
C SER A 764 -45.83 10.67 -22.31
N ARG A 765 -44.99 9.66 -22.53
CA ARG A 765 -44.64 8.67 -21.52
C ARG A 765 -43.74 9.25 -20.44
N VAL A 766 -42.82 10.14 -20.81
CA VAL A 766 -41.95 10.86 -19.86
C VAL A 766 -42.80 11.78 -19.00
N THR A 767 -43.70 12.56 -19.61
CA THR A 767 -44.64 13.44 -18.90
C THR A 767 -45.52 12.67 -17.92
N GLU A 768 -46.09 11.53 -18.33
CA GLU A 768 -46.91 10.68 -17.46
C GLU A 768 -46.16 10.23 -16.21
N LEU A 769 -44.91 9.77 -16.36
CA LEU A 769 -44.08 9.31 -15.24
C LEU A 769 -43.60 10.46 -14.35
N LEU A 770 -43.34 11.63 -14.94
CA LEU A 770 -43.04 12.86 -14.19
C LEU A 770 -44.21 13.30 -13.32
N ASP A 771 -45.41 13.32 -13.89
CA ASP A 771 -46.61 13.67 -13.14
C ASP A 771 -46.94 12.63 -12.07
N LEU A 772 -46.76 11.35 -12.37
CA LEU A 772 -46.91 10.29 -11.37
C LEU A 772 -45.97 10.50 -10.17
N HIS A 773 -44.70 10.78 -10.44
CA HIS A 773 -43.71 11.05 -9.40
C HIS A 773 -44.04 12.32 -8.61
N ARG A 774 -44.35 13.43 -9.30
CA ARG A 774 -44.76 14.71 -8.68
C ARG A 774 -45.98 14.54 -7.77
N GLN A 775 -46.99 13.81 -8.24
CA GLN A 775 -48.19 13.55 -7.49
C GLN A 775 -47.89 12.72 -6.24
N ALA A 776 -47.06 11.67 -6.38
CA ALA A 776 -46.66 10.79 -5.29
C ALA A 776 -45.76 11.45 -4.24
N VAL A 777 -44.93 12.44 -4.61
CA VAL A 777 -44.13 13.21 -3.64
C VAL A 777 -45.01 14.18 -2.82
N GLY A 778 -46.20 14.53 -3.30
CA GLY A 778 -47.18 15.32 -2.54
C GLY A 778 -47.65 16.63 -3.20
N HIS A 779 -47.71 16.71 -4.53
CA HIS A 779 -48.21 17.90 -5.27
C HIS A 779 -47.43 19.19 -4.98
N LEU A 780 -46.12 19.09 -4.71
CA LEU A 780 -45.27 20.24 -4.44
C LEU A 780 -44.72 20.80 -5.76
N GLY A 781 -45.30 21.92 -6.21
CA GLY A 781 -44.84 22.66 -7.38
C GLY A 781 -45.71 22.50 -8.63
N LYS A 782 -45.68 23.53 -9.49
CA LYS A 782 -46.36 23.49 -10.79
C LYS A 782 -45.71 22.41 -11.68
N PRO A 783 -46.47 21.75 -12.58
CA PRO A 783 -45.89 20.76 -13.50
C PRO A 783 -44.63 21.24 -14.23
N GLU A 784 -44.60 22.52 -14.63
CA GLU A 784 -43.46 23.14 -15.31
C GLU A 784 -42.21 23.24 -14.44
N GLU A 785 -42.34 23.62 -13.16
CA GLU A 785 -41.22 23.69 -12.20
C GLU A 785 -40.67 22.28 -11.91
N TRP A 786 -41.56 21.29 -11.82
CA TRP A 786 -41.16 19.91 -11.60
C TRP A 786 -40.37 19.35 -12.78
N ARG A 787 -40.82 19.68 -14.01
CA ARG A 787 -40.18 19.32 -15.26
C ARG A 787 -38.83 20.03 -15.42
N GLU A 788 -38.72 21.30 -15.01
CA GLU A 788 -37.44 22.00 -14.92
C GLU A 788 -36.46 21.24 -14.02
N GLY A 789 -36.88 20.86 -12.82
CA GLY A 789 -36.05 20.06 -11.90
C GLY A 789 -35.61 18.72 -12.48
N TYR A 790 -36.47 18.04 -13.24
CA TYR A 790 -36.12 16.81 -13.96
C TYR A 790 -35.06 17.03 -15.03
N ARG A 791 -35.23 18.06 -15.87
CA ARG A 791 -34.26 18.39 -16.92
C ARG A 791 -32.87 18.66 -16.34
N LEU A 792 -32.80 19.44 -15.27
CA LEU A 792 -31.54 19.73 -14.58
C LEU A 792 -30.92 18.49 -13.92
N ALA A 793 -31.75 17.62 -13.34
CA ALA A 793 -31.28 16.36 -12.75
C ALA A 793 -30.82 15.33 -13.79
N LEU A 794 -31.41 15.35 -14.99
CA LEU A 794 -30.98 14.55 -16.13
C LEU A 794 -29.62 15.02 -16.67
N TRP A 795 -29.42 16.34 -16.75
CA TRP A 795 -28.11 16.93 -17.09
C TRP A 795 -27.03 16.55 -16.07
N ASP A 796 -27.35 16.61 -14.78
CA ASP A 796 -26.46 16.10 -13.72
C ASP A 796 -26.06 14.64 -13.98
N PHE A 797 -27.05 13.76 -14.09
CA PHE A 797 -26.80 12.33 -14.30
C PHE A 797 -25.90 12.06 -15.51
N ALA A 798 -26.15 12.75 -16.63
CA ALA A 798 -25.34 12.62 -17.84
C ALA A 798 -23.88 13.01 -17.60
N VAL A 799 -23.62 14.09 -16.86
CA VAL A 799 -22.26 14.59 -16.61
C VAL A 799 -21.54 13.78 -15.52
N THR A 800 -22.20 13.52 -14.39
CA THR A 800 -21.54 13.02 -13.17
C THR A 800 -21.54 11.50 -13.03
N ARG A 801 -22.41 10.79 -13.76
CA ARG A 801 -22.49 9.32 -13.73
C ARG A 801 -22.21 8.70 -15.07
N LEU A 802 -22.90 9.15 -16.12
CA LEU A 802 -22.83 8.49 -17.42
C LEU A 802 -21.44 8.60 -18.06
N LEU A 803 -20.78 9.76 -17.98
CA LEU A 803 -19.40 9.92 -18.44
C LEU A 803 -18.40 9.08 -17.62
N VAL A 804 -18.65 8.88 -16.32
CA VAL A 804 -17.85 7.99 -15.47
C VAL A 804 -18.04 6.54 -15.88
N TYR A 805 -19.26 6.11 -16.23
CA TYR A 805 -19.48 4.78 -16.80
C TYR A 805 -18.74 4.59 -18.13
N VAL A 806 -18.68 5.61 -18.99
CA VAL A 806 -17.88 5.53 -20.23
C VAL A 806 -16.39 5.36 -19.92
N MET A 807 -15.85 6.10 -18.96
CA MET A 807 -14.47 5.91 -18.49
C MET A 807 -14.22 4.48 -17.97
N VAL A 808 -15.15 3.91 -17.20
CA VAL A 808 -15.06 2.51 -16.76
C VAL A 808 -15.16 1.54 -17.94
N HIS A 809 -16.05 1.83 -18.90
CA HIS A 809 -16.27 1.03 -20.10
C HIS A 809 -15.02 0.87 -20.95
N THR A 810 -14.18 1.91 -21.05
CA THR A 810 -12.88 1.87 -21.74
C THR A 810 -11.95 0.78 -21.19
N GLN A 811 -12.08 0.43 -19.91
CA GLN A 811 -11.24 -0.57 -19.24
C GLN A 811 -11.93 -1.93 -19.09
N ARG A 812 -13.26 -1.96 -19.08
CA ARG A 812 -14.09 -3.15 -18.99
C ARG A 812 -15.45 -2.89 -19.60
N GLU A 813 -15.80 -3.67 -20.62
CA GLU A 813 -17.08 -3.54 -21.31
C GLU A 813 -18.29 -3.61 -20.35
N LEU A 814 -19.17 -2.60 -20.46
CA LEU A 814 -20.45 -2.51 -19.76
C LEU A 814 -21.58 -2.73 -20.78
N PRO A 815 -22.20 -3.92 -20.83
CA PRO A 815 -23.11 -4.30 -21.92
C PRO A 815 -24.37 -3.41 -22.05
N PHE A 816 -24.83 -2.83 -20.94
CA PHE A 816 -26.02 -1.97 -20.93
C PHE A 816 -25.72 -0.53 -21.39
N LEU A 817 -24.45 -0.10 -21.42
CA LEU A 817 -24.09 1.32 -21.51
C LEU A 817 -24.53 1.97 -22.82
N GLY A 818 -24.38 1.28 -23.96
CA GLY A 818 -24.78 1.80 -25.27
C GLY A 818 -26.25 2.21 -25.31
N ARG A 819 -27.13 1.33 -24.81
CA ARG A 819 -28.55 1.60 -24.72
C ARG A 819 -28.86 2.73 -23.74
N VAL A 820 -28.28 2.70 -22.54
CA VAL A 820 -28.52 3.74 -21.52
C VAL A 820 -28.09 5.10 -22.03
N MET A 821 -26.93 5.19 -22.71
CA MET A 821 -26.46 6.42 -23.35
C MET A 821 -27.45 6.93 -24.41
N ALA A 822 -27.90 6.06 -25.31
CA ALA A 822 -28.88 6.43 -26.34
C ALA A 822 -30.21 6.92 -25.72
N THR A 823 -30.73 6.22 -24.71
CA THR A 823 -31.93 6.63 -23.97
C THR A 823 -31.72 7.98 -23.27
N THR A 824 -30.61 8.19 -22.57
CA THR A 824 -30.31 9.48 -21.91
C THR A 824 -30.27 10.64 -22.91
N LEU A 825 -29.60 10.46 -24.05
CA LEU A 825 -29.52 11.48 -25.10
C LEU A 825 -30.91 11.77 -25.71
N ARG A 826 -31.76 10.75 -25.87
CA ARG A 826 -33.16 10.92 -26.28
C ARG A 826 -33.96 11.72 -25.26
N LEU A 827 -33.84 11.41 -23.97
CA LEU A 827 -34.54 12.14 -22.91
C LEU A 827 -34.09 13.61 -22.86
N ILE A 828 -32.79 13.89 -23.03
CA ILE A 828 -32.29 15.27 -23.13
C ILE A 828 -32.91 15.95 -24.36
N ALA A 829 -33.04 15.26 -25.49
CA ALA A 829 -33.66 15.83 -26.70
C ALA A 829 -35.12 16.21 -26.52
N ILE A 830 -35.89 15.41 -25.78
CA ILE A 830 -37.28 15.72 -25.46
C ILE A 830 -37.35 17.02 -24.64
N GLU A 831 -36.52 17.14 -23.61
CA GLU A 831 -36.55 18.29 -22.71
C GLU A 831 -35.98 19.57 -23.34
N ASP A 832 -35.01 19.46 -24.27
CA ASP A 832 -34.52 20.60 -25.05
C ASP A 832 -35.61 21.11 -26.03
N ALA A 833 -36.35 20.22 -26.70
CA ALA A 833 -37.39 20.60 -27.66
C ALA A 833 -38.57 21.33 -27.01
N THR A 834 -38.90 21.00 -25.76
CA THR A 834 -39.94 21.70 -25.00
C THR A 834 -39.59 23.11 -24.56
N THR A 835 -38.31 23.52 -24.72
CA THR A 835 -37.89 24.89 -24.44
C THR A 835 -37.84 25.79 -25.69
N GLU A 836 -37.98 25.23 -26.89
CA GLU A 836 -37.99 25.97 -28.15
C GLU A 836 -39.41 25.99 -28.77
N CYS A 837 -40.18 27.09 -28.51
CA CYS A 837 -41.26 27.73 -29.33
C CYS A 837 -42.71 27.75 -28.74
N PRO A 838 -43.52 28.85 -28.86
CA PRO A 838 -43.20 30.27 -29.13
C PRO A 838 -43.77 31.27 -28.10
N ASP A 839 -42.96 32.26 -27.69
CA ASP A 839 -43.50 33.62 -27.49
C ASP A 839 -43.46 34.33 -28.84
N ALA A 840 -44.64 34.79 -29.26
CA ALA A 840 -44.89 35.62 -30.44
C ALA A 840 -44.61 37.10 -30.16
#